data_AF-A0A1H0U078-F1
#
_entry.id   AF-A0A1H0U078-F1
#
_cell.length_a   1.000
_cell.length_b   1.000
_cell.length_c   1.000
_cell.angle_alpha   90.00
_cell.angle_beta   90.00
_cell.angle_gamma   90.00
#
_symmetry.space_group_name_H-M   'P 1'
#
loop_
_entity.id
_entity.type
_entity.pdbx_description
1 polymer ?
#
loop_
_entity_poly.entity_id
_entity_poly.type
_entity_poly.pdbx_seq_one_letter_code
_entity_poly.pdbx_strand_id
1 'polypeptide(L)'
;MSSRPATRRRLPAAPVRILSGIALAAVTAVMLTSAPAGAATPGAISGTVFEDVAGTASASTANGIAGVSVSLWSDSDGDGVLGAGDTLVTTTTTAANGSYTFTGTTTGAQYFVTSAAPTRNAAGTTGMVGEQTYASSNATALGAPGAVRASCVRGTPTPVATTLAASGPCYGGRAPASADVPTSATGARTVTAVTQSSAGVDNVNFGFSFNVVTNTNDTGQGSVRQMMANSEVYPGGNTMRFVPAVAPTDSSGAGSWWTVHLVDSTSNGSTQVTLPIVTQDLVLDGTAHSNVDGSTVVDTAPGTVVDPNTSVGTGSDTVGSIPRPELVLSLENARLVNTAVGGWVTISCRSASADLTLNGISFVKGANGDPNLGSYSQVESSCRLTATNNVFGATPDGAPSTDTVNTNLLVNSGTYSHGAYAIDHNYFTRGSYGLVVRPGSPTVAGTYQADHNYATGLTQAAYSIEGDHWTLSENYATDSRFGILVGTTAAQVGANLVTNNTVTDSTNGASVSSGNIRIRSSANTVSENVSTGATGTTPASGFGVGVDASATGNEITRNEFGGNAANAIDLDRDGVSLNSPDTAGSCTAAATSGANNNIARALIVAVTIDGSGTLDIGGVLCDDASTYRVEVYGVGGPSTGDIGTDGLRAGEGTSYLGAISGVTGGTFTGTFSGTGLAPGDLVSVIVIRTATGGVGAVGDTSEFSPTLVPLEVPAFPIAGHLGHGPMGWLTAAMLLALVLTLSHARARRASAPVGPAAAR
;
A
#
# COMPACT_ATOMS: atom_id res chain seq x y z
N MET A 1 -62.42 -65.36 -44.25
CA MET A 1 -63.23 -64.12 -44.39
C MET A 1 -62.38 -63.15 -45.21
N SER A 2 -62.76 -62.59 -46.37
CA SER A 2 -63.98 -61.84 -46.74
C SER A 2 -64.12 -60.54 -45.91
N SER A 3 -64.26 -59.34 -46.48
CA SER A 3 -64.84 -58.96 -47.79
C SER A 3 -64.03 -57.94 -48.66
N ARG A 4 -64.45 -57.81 -49.93
CA ARG A 4 -64.07 -56.87 -51.02
C ARG A 4 -65.36 -56.12 -51.49
N PRO A 5 -65.47 -55.29 -52.58
CA PRO A 5 -64.56 -54.85 -53.67
C PRO A 5 -64.30 -53.31 -53.62
N ALA A 6 -64.17 -52.42 -54.64
CA ALA A 6 -64.08 -52.36 -56.12
C ALA A 6 -63.32 -51.04 -56.51
N THR A 7 -62.66 -50.72 -57.65
CA THR A 7 -62.36 -51.27 -59.00
C THR A 7 -63.18 -50.78 -60.24
N ARG A 8 -62.48 -50.21 -61.25
CA ARG A 8 -62.85 -49.92 -62.69
C ARG A 8 -63.60 -48.59 -62.94
N ARG A 9 -63.61 -47.91 -64.11
CA ARG A 9 -63.16 -48.11 -65.56
C ARG A 9 -63.03 -46.68 -66.23
N ARG A 10 -62.72 -46.35 -67.51
CA ARG A 10 -62.36 -46.97 -68.83
C ARG A 10 -61.68 -45.88 -69.75
N LEU A 11 -61.06 -46.26 -70.89
CA LEU A 11 -60.73 -45.41 -72.08
C LEU A 11 -61.85 -45.54 -73.19
N PRO A 12 -61.75 -45.16 -74.51
CA PRO A 12 -60.73 -44.45 -75.33
C PRO A 12 -61.27 -43.48 -76.47
N ALA A 13 -60.45 -43.21 -77.52
CA ALA A 13 -60.68 -42.65 -78.89
C ALA A 13 -60.47 -41.11 -79.13
N ALA A 14 -59.82 -40.53 -80.17
CA ALA A 14 -59.24 -40.91 -81.51
C ALA A 14 -60.16 -40.76 -82.76
N PRO A 15 -59.68 -40.49 -84.02
CA PRO A 15 -58.40 -39.93 -84.56
C PRO A 15 -58.57 -38.91 -85.77
N VAL A 16 -57.59 -38.84 -86.72
CA VAL A 16 -57.53 -38.16 -88.06
C VAL A 16 -56.89 -36.73 -88.06
N ARG A 17 -55.77 -36.31 -88.71
CA ARG A 17 -54.98 -36.56 -89.97
C ARG A 17 -55.18 -35.40 -90.99
N ILE A 18 -54.15 -34.67 -91.45
CA ILE A 18 -53.45 -34.83 -92.76
C ILE A 18 -52.24 -33.83 -92.91
N LEU A 19 -51.16 -34.28 -93.59
CA LEU A 19 -50.00 -33.65 -94.32
C LEU A 19 -49.60 -32.15 -94.09
N SER A 20 -48.36 -31.66 -94.33
CA SER A 20 -47.19 -32.14 -95.11
C SER A 20 -45.85 -31.60 -94.53
N GLY A 21 -44.69 -32.23 -94.79
CA GLY A 21 -43.37 -31.63 -94.51
C GLY A 21 -42.19 -32.62 -94.58
N ILE A 22 -41.10 -32.27 -95.26
CA ILE A 22 -40.00 -33.16 -95.66
C ILE A 22 -38.67 -32.37 -95.68
N ALA A 23 -37.49 -32.87 -95.27
CA ALA A 23 -37.14 -34.01 -94.40
C ALA A 23 -35.63 -33.96 -94.03
N LEU A 24 -35.21 -34.83 -93.09
CA LEU A 24 -33.88 -35.44 -92.92
C LEU A 24 -32.64 -34.52 -92.79
N ALA A 25 -32.13 -34.38 -91.56
CA ALA A 25 -30.72 -34.12 -91.26
C ALA A 25 -30.33 -34.77 -89.91
N ALA A 26 -29.03 -34.95 -89.66
CA ALA A 26 -28.49 -35.81 -88.60
C ALA A 26 -28.83 -35.37 -87.15
N VAL A 27 -28.99 -36.36 -86.26
CA VAL A 27 -28.94 -36.14 -84.80
C VAL A 27 -27.48 -36.03 -84.37
N THR A 28 -26.95 -34.81 -84.38
CA THR A 28 -25.67 -34.51 -83.71
C THR A 28 -25.91 -34.44 -82.21
N ALA A 29 -25.21 -35.26 -81.43
CA ALA A 29 -25.25 -35.19 -79.98
C ALA A 29 -24.58 -33.88 -79.50
N VAL A 30 -25.39 -32.85 -79.26
CA VAL A 30 -24.92 -31.64 -78.59
C VAL A 30 -24.61 -32.02 -77.14
N MET A 31 -23.32 -32.03 -76.81
CA MET A 31 -22.88 -31.96 -75.42
C MET A 31 -23.48 -30.71 -74.80
N LEU A 32 -24.51 -30.86 -73.95
CA LEU A 32 -24.78 -29.85 -72.94
C LEU A 32 -23.59 -29.90 -71.99
N THR A 33 -22.61 -29.03 -72.25
CA THR A 33 -21.63 -28.64 -71.24
C THR A 33 -22.42 -27.93 -70.14
N SER A 34 -22.84 -28.69 -69.14
CA SER A 34 -23.27 -28.12 -67.86
C SER A 34 -22.20 -27.13 -67.42
N ALA A 35 -22.58 -25.89 -67.13
CA ALA A 35 -21.66 -24.92 -66.57
C ALA A 35 -20.95 -25.55 -65.35
N PRO A 36 -19.64 -25.32 -65.15
CA PRO A 36 -18.89 -25.97 -64.09
C PRO A 36 -19.57 -25.71 -62.74
N ALA A 37 -19.87 -26.78 -62.02
CA ALA A 37 -20.35 -26.67 -60.66
C ALA A 37 -19.27 -25.98 -59.80
N GLY A 38 -19.66 -24.98 -59.00
CA GLY A 38 -18.71 -24.27 -58.14
C GLY A 38 -18.26 -22.89 -58.63
N ALA A 39 -19.07 -22.18 -59.43
CA ALA A 39 -19.03 -20.71 -59.40
C ALA A 39 -19.54 -20.23 -58.01
N ALA A 40 -18.66 -20.30 -57.00
CA ALA A 40 -19.00 -19.91 -55.64
C ALA A 40 -19.42 -18.44 -55.60
N THR A 41 -20.56 -18.14 -54.98
CA THR A 41 -20.92 -16.77 -54.67
C THR A 41 -19.81 -16.16 -53.81
N PRO A 42 -19.21 -15.02 -54.21
CA PRO A 42 -18.18 -14.39 -53.42
C PRO A 42 -18.72 -14.01 -52.05
N GLY A 43 -18.11 -14.58 -51.01
CA GLY A 43 -18.44 -14.28 -49.63
C GLY A 43 -17.96 -12.89 -49.21
N ALA A 44 -18.41 -12.52 -48.01
CA ALA A 44 -17.82 -11.45 -47.24
C ALA A 44 -17.48 -11.95 -45.83
N ILE A 45 -16.48 -11.32 -45.22
CA ILE A 45 -16.17 -11.43 -43.78
C ILE A 45 -16.24 -10.02 -43.21
N SER A 46 -17.03 -9.80 -42.16
CA SER A 46 -17.19 -8.48 -41.55
C SER A 46 -17.22 -8.52 -40.03
N GLY A 47 -16.94 -7.37 -39.42
CA GLY A 47 -16.94 -7.18 -37.98
C GLY A 47 -16.58 -5.76 -37.59
N THR A 48 -16.31 -5.56 -36.31
CA THR A 48 -16.05 -4.26 -35.71
C THR A 48 -14.87 -4.33 -34.74
N VAL A 49 -13.93 -3.40 -34.84
CA VAL A 49 -12.96 -3.10 -33.77
C VAL A 49 -13.56 -2.04 -32.88
N PHE A 50 -13.59 -2.28 -31.57
CA PHE A 50 -14.24 -1.39 -30.60
C PHE A 50 -13.41 -1.19 -29.33
N GLU A 51 -13.80 -0.17 -28.57
CA GLU A 51 -13.22 0.22 -27.30
C GLU A 51 -14.00 -0.35 -26.11
N ASP A 52 -13.29 -1.08 -25.26
CA ASP A 52 -13.71 -1.59 -23.96
C ASP A 52 -13.09 -0.71 -22.87
N VAL A 53 -13.69 0.46 -22.65
CA VAL A 53 -13.19 1.49 -21.72
C VAL A 53 -12.97 0.93 -20.30
N ALA A 54 -13.83 0.01 -19.86
CA ALA A 54 -13.77 -0.59 -18.53
C ALA A 54 -12.75 -1.75 -18.42
N GLY A 55 -12.24 -2.27 -19.53
CA GLY A 55 -11.34 -3.42 -19.54
C GLY A 55 -11.99 -4.71 -19.03
N THR A 56 -13.28 -4.89 -19.29
CA THR A 56 -14.10 -6.01 -18.76
C THR A 56 -14.45 -7.07 -19.81
N ALA A 57 -13.90 -6.95 -21.02
CA ALA A 57 -14.21 -7.77 -22.18
C ALA A 57 -15.71 -7.79 -22.53
N SER A 58 -16.39 -6.65 -22.40
CA SER A 58 -17.80 -6.51 -22.76
C SER A 58 -17.99 -5.68 -24.04
N ALA A 59 -18.85 -6.18 -24.92
CA ALA A 59 -19.34 -5.42 -26.07
C ALA A 59 -20.55 -4.52 -25.74
N SER A 60 -21.07 -4.52 -24.50
CA SER A 60 -22.30 -3.80 -24.13
C SER A 60 -22.15 -2.27 -24.11
N THR A 61 -20.93 -1.76 -23.99
CA THR A 61 -20.58 -0.33 -23.99
C THR A 61 -19.66 0.04 -25.18
N ALA A 62 -19.64 -0.81 -26.20
CA ALA A 62 -18.68 -0.75 -27.31
C ALA A 62 -18.85 0.51 -28.19
N ASN A 63 -17.85 1.39 -28.17
CA ASN A 63 -17.70 2.44 -29.18
C ASN A 63 -16.69 1.99 -30.24
N GLY A 64 -17.05 2.08 -31.53
CA GLY A 64 -16.20 1.58 -32.62
C GLY A 64 -14.97 2.47 -32.85
N ILE A 65 -13.78 1.86 -32.99
CA ILE A 65 -12.52 2.58 -33.20
C ILE A 65 -12.21 2.67 -34.70
N ALA A 66 -12.21 3.88 -35.24
CA ALA A 66 -11.91 4.15 -36.64
C ALA A 66 -10.41 4.20 -36.96
N GLY A 67 -10.02 3.72 -38.14
CA GLY A 67 -8.64 3.77 -38.66
C GLY A 67 -7.73 2.63 -38.23
N VAL A 68 -8.25 1.59 -37.56
CA VAL A 68 -7.47 0.40 -37.17
C VAL A 68 -7.21 -0.46 -38.40
N SER A 69 -5.98 -0.95 -38.56
CA SER A 69 -5.59 -1.87 -39.64
C SER A 69 -6.05 -3.29 -39.32
N VAL A 70 -6.78 -3.92 -40.25
CA VAL A 70 -7.28 -5.29 -40.12
C VAL A 70 -6.85 -6.08 -41.36
N SER A 71 -6.22 -7.23 -41.18
CA SER A 71 -5.70 -8.06 -42.28
C SER A 71 -6.41 -9.40 -42.38
N LEU A 72 -6.51 -9.90 -43.61
CA LEU A 72 -7.09 -11.19 -43.95
C LEU A 72 -6.00 -12.11 -44.50
N TRP A 73 -5.86 -13.29 -43.92
CA TRP A 73 -4.96 -14.35 -44.32
C TRP A 73 -5.75 -15.56 -44.82
N SER A 74 -5.28 -16.27 -45.84
CA SER A 74 -5.79 -17.60 -46.18
C SER A 74 -4.99 -18.67 -45.45
N ASP A 75 -5.71 -19.66 -44.93
CA ASP A 75 -5.18 -20.95 -44.49
C ASP A 75 -4.63 -21.68 -45.73
N SER A 76 -3.31 -21.58 -45.94
CA SER A 76 -2.68 -21.97 -47.21
C SER A 76 -2.00 -23.35 -47.15
N ASP A 77 -1.67 -23.85 -45.95
CA ASP A 77 -1.19 -25.22 -45.75
C ASP A 77 -2.26 -26.17 -45.16
N GLY A 78 -3.33 -25.64 -44.58
CA GLY A 78 -4.52 -26.38 -44.15
C GLY A 78 -4.47 -26.89 -42.71
N ASP A 79 -3.55 -26.42 -41.87
CA ASP A 79 -3.45 -26.86 -40.47
C ASP A 79 -4.46 -26.16 -39.52
N GLY A 80 -5.04 -25.03 -39.95
CA GLY A 80 -6.04 -24.27 -39.20
C GLY A 80 -5.49 -23.35 -38.10
N VAL A 81 -4.18 -23.06 -38.07
CA VAL A 81 -3.49 -22.22 -37.09
C VAL A 81 -2.57 -21.21 -37.77
N LEU A 82 -2.96 -19.93 -37.80
CA LEU A 82 -2.22 -18.85 -38.48
C LEU A 82 -0.70 -18.93 -38.28
N GLY A 83 0.03 -19.29 -39.35
CA GLY A 83 1.41 -19.76 -39.28
C GLY A 83 2.25 -19.40 -40.51
N ALA A 84 3.48 -19.91 -40.56
CA ALA A 84 4.46 -19.49 -41.58
C ALA A 84 4.18 -20.00 -43.01
N GLY A 85 3.23 -20.94 -43.20
CA GLY A 85 2.74 -21.35 -44.51
C GLY A 85 1.66 -20.44 -45.10
N ASP A 86 1.05 -19.58 -44.27
CA ASP A 86 -0.12 -18.78 -44.65
C ASP A 86 0.20 -17.57 -45.51
N THR A 87 -0.82 -17.14 -46.26
CA THR A 87 -0.69 -16.06 -47.24
C THR A 87 -1.58 -14.88 -46.86
N LEU A 88 -0.97 -13.69 -46.73
CA LEU A 88 -1.70 -12.44 -46.58
C LEU A 88 -2.48 -12.15 -47.87
N VAL A 89 -3.82 -12.18 -47.79
CA VAL A 89 -4.71 -11.95 -48.93
C VAL A 89 -4.89 -10.46 -49.17
N THR A 90 -5.18 -9.69 -48.11
CA THR A 90 -5.39 -8.24 -48.18
C THR A 90 -5.41 -7.61 -46.79
N THR A 91 -5.33 -6.27 -46.74
CA THR A 91 -5.47 -5.45 -45.53
C THR A 91 -6.48 -4.34 -45.80
N THR A 92 -7.31 -4.04 -44.81
CA THR A 92 -8.32 -2.96 -44.84
C THR A 92 -8.20 -2.10 -43.58
N THR A 93 -8.92 -0.99 -43.50
CA THR A 93 -9.00 -0.15 -42.30
C THR A 93 -10.44 0.01 -41.83
N THR A 94 -10.64 0.14 -40.51
CA THR A 94 -11.97 0.33 -39.92
C THR A 94 -12.56 1.70 -40.25
N ALA A 95 -13.85 1.72 -40.58
CA ALA A 95 -14.61 2.93 -40.84
C ALA A 95 -14.89 3.74 -39.55
N ALA A 96 -15.55 4.89 -39.69
CA ALA A 96 -15.84 5.83 -38.59
C ALA A 96 -16.56 5.21 -37.37
N ASN A 97 -17.28 4.11 -37.58
CA ASN A 97 -18.01 3.33 -36.58
C ASN A 97 -17.28 2.04 -36.13
N GLY A 98 -15.98 1.92 -36.40
CA GLY A 98 -15.17 0.73 -36.12
C GLY A 98 -15.40 -0.47 -37.04
N SER A 99 -16.38 -0.44 -37.94
CA SER A 99 -16.69 -1.59 -38.81
C SER A 99 -15.69 -1.77 -39.95
N TYR A 100 -15.44 -3.02 -40.33
CA TYR A 100 -14.65 -3.40 -41.51
C TYR A 100 -15.31 -4.57 -42.24
N THR A 101 -15.01 -4.71 -43.54
CA THR A 101 -15.47 -5.81 -44.37
C THR A 101 -14.41 -6.20 -45.39
N PHE A 102 -14.18 -7.50 -45.54
CA PHE A 102 -13.51 -8.12 -46.69
C PHE A 102 -14.57 -8.71 -47.63
N THR A 103 -14.37 -8.57 -48.94
CA THR A 103 -15.23 -9.16 -49.97
C THR A 103 -14.40 -10.02 -50.92
N GLY A 104 -15.04 -10.90 -51.68
CA GLY A 104 -14.33 -11.77 -52.63
C GLY A 104 -13.85 -13.09 -52.01
N THR A 105 -14.28 -13.43 -50.79
CA THR A 105 -13.82 -14.63 -50.09
C THR A 105 -14.48 -15.90 -50.65
N THR A 106 -13.71 -16.99 -50.72
CA THR A 106 -14.16 -18.26 -51.29
C THR A 106 -15.02 -19.01 -50.27
N THR A 107 -16.29 -19.28 -50.60
CA THR A 107 -17.17 -20.12 -49.76
C THR A 107 -16.51 -21.47 -49.45
N GLY A 108 -16.46 -21.84 -48.17
CA GLY A 108 -15.85 -23.07 -47.67
C GLY A 108 -14.34 -23.02 -47.39
N ALA A 109 -13.64 -21.96 -47.81
CA ALA A 109 -12.24 -21.77 -47.44
C ALA A 109 -12.09 -21.28 -45.99
N GLN A 110 -10.97 -21.60 -45.36
CA GLN A 110 -10.60 -21.06 -44.06
C GLN A 110 -9.72 -19.81 -44.24
N TYR A 111 -9.92 -18.86 -43.34
CA TYR A 111 -9.21 -17.60 -43.29
C TYR A 111 -8.87 -17.24 -41.84
N PHE A 112 -7.87 -16.40 -41.64
CA PHE A 112 -7.62 -15.75 -40.36
C PHE A 112 -7.78 -14.24 -40.51
N VAL A 113 -8.54 -13.63 -39.61
CA VAL A 113 -8.60 -12.18 -39.48
C VAL A 113 -7.72 -11.75 -38.32
N THR A 114 -6.83 -10.79 -38.59
CA THR A 114 -5.96 -10.17 -37.57
C THR A 114 -6.24 -8.68 -37.47
N SER A 115 -6.23 -8.14 -36.25
CA SER A 115 -6.36 -6.70 -35.99
C SER A 115 -5.07 -6.17 -35.40
N ALA A 116 -4.62 -5.01 -35.87
CA ALA A 116 -3.62 -4.23 -35.16
C ALA A 116 -4.13 -3.82 -33.77
N ALA A 117 -3.20 -3.70 -32.82
CA ALA A 117 -3.38 -2.85 -31.64
C ALA A 117 -3.83 -1.43 -32.06
N PRO A 118 -4.97 -0.91 -31.57
CA PRO A 118 -5.40 0.45 -31.89
C PRO A 118 -4.46 1.50 -31.27
N THR A 119 -4.03 2.47 -32.07
CA THR A 119 -3.19 3.59 -31.61
C THR A 119 -3.99 4.86 -31.25
N ARG A 120 -5.32 4.72 -31.22
CA ARG A 120 -6.29 5.78 -30.93
C ARG A 120 -7.58 5.22 -30.34
N ASN A 121 -8.25 5.99 -29.50
CA ASN A 121 -9.55 5.62 -28.91
C ASN A 121 -10.73 5.94 -29.84
N ALA A 122 -11.96 5.58 -29.46
CA ALA A 122 -13.16 5.80 -30.27
C ALA A 122 -13.54 7.29 -30.34
N ALA A 123 -13.28 8.08 -29.29
CA ALA A 123 -13.40 9.54 -29.31
C ALA A 123 -12.41 10.20 -30.30
N GLY A 124 -11.28 9.53 -30.55
CA GLY A 124 -10.35 9.81 -31.63
C GLY A 124 -8.97 10.34 -31.21
N THR A 125 -8.72 10.49 -29.91
CA THR A 125 -7.42 10.77 -29.30
C THR A 125 -6.37 9.77 -29.78
N THR A 126 -5.16 10.22 -30.12
CA THR A 126 -4.06 9.41 -30.69
C THR A 126 -2.85 9.37 -29.76
N GLY A 127 -1.97 8.38 -29.95
CA GLY A 127 -0.68 8.29 -29.23
C GLY A 127 -0.63 7.23 -28.14
N MET A 128 -1.67 6.41 -28.07
CA MET A 128 -1.83 5.30 -27.12
C MET A 128 -1.50 3.96 -27.80
N VAL A 129 -1.51 2.86 -27.06
CA VAL A 129 -1.56 1.49 -27.60
C VAL A 129 -2.58 0.68 -26.81
N GLY A 130 -3.64 0.23 -27.48
CA GLY A 130 -4.70 -0.57 -26.87
C GLY A 130 -4.34 -2.05 -26.77
N GLU A 131 -4.59 -2.65 -25.61
CA GLU A 131 -4.46 -4.09 -25.36
C GLU A 131 -5.79 -4.81 -25.66
N GLN A 132 -5.73 -6.00 -26.26
CA GLN A 132 -6.92 -6.79 -26.56
C GLN A 132 -7.54 -7.31 -25.26
N THR A 133 -8.86 -7.13 -25.11
CA THR A 133 -9.65 -7.66 -24.00
C THR A 133 -10.69 -8.68 -24.46
N TYR A 134 -11.27 -8.48 -25.64
CA TYR A 134 -12.39 -9.26 -26.16
C TYR A 134 -12.14 -9.81 -27.56
N ALA A 135 -12.72 -10.97 -27.84
CA ALA A 135 -12.87 -11.49 -29.19
C ALA A 135 -14.22 -12.19 -29.39
N SER A 136 -14.74 -12.10 -30.61
CA SER A 136 -15.91 -12.85 -31.06
C SER A 136 -15.64 -14.34 -31.25
N SER A 137 -16.59 -15.22 -30.92
CA SER A 137 -16.60 -16.63 -31.33
C SER A 137 -17.98 -17.26 -31.21
N ASN A 138 -18.19 -18.39 -31.88
CA ASN A 138 -19.47 -19.11 -31.88
C ASN A 138 -19.30 -20.62 -31.64
N ALA A 139 -20.40 -21.36 -31.53
CA ALA A 139 -20.35 -22.81 -31.30
C ALA A 139 -20.00 -23.63 -32.55
N THR A 140 -20.12 -23.07 -33.75
CA THR A 140 -19.90 -23.75 -35.05
C THR A 140 -18.45 -24.17 -35.22
N ALA A 141 -18.13 -25.46 -35.18
CA ALA A 141 -16.76 -25.98 -35.16
C ALA A 141 -15.88 -25.48 -36.32
N LEU A 142 -14.58 -25.26 -36.08
CA LEU A 142 -13.62 -24.85 -37.10
C LEU A 142 -13.63 -25.85 -38.28
N GLY A 143 -13.58 -25.35 -39.51
CA GLY A 143 -13.80 -26.13 -40.73
C GLY A 143 -15.26 -26.28 -41.16
N ALA A 144 -16.24 -25.92 -40.32
CA ALA A 144 -17.65 -25.84 -40.71
C ALA A 144 -18.02 -24.42 -41.18
N PRO A 145 -18.72 -24.24 -42.33
CA PRO A 145 -19.08 -22.92 -42.84
C PRO A 145 -19.83 -22.05 -41.82
N GLY A 146 -19.32 -20.84 -41.59
CA GLY A 146 -19.82 -19.92 -40.56
C GLY A 146 -19.12 -20.04 -39.20
N ALA A 147 -18.07 -20.86 -39.06
CA ALA A 147 -17.24 -20.89 -37.86
C ALA A 147 -16.53 -19.55 -37.62
N VAL A 148 -16.51 -19.11 -36.36
CA VAL A 148 -15.67 -18.00 -35.86
C VAL A 148 -14.96 -18.48 -34.60
N ARG A 149 -13.62 -18.45 -34.60
CA ARG A 149 -12.75 -18.95 -33.52
C ARG A 149 -11.61 -17.98 -33.22
N ALA A 150 -11.75 -17.22 -32.15
CA ALA A 150 -10.68 -16.42 -31.60
C ALA A 150 -9.62 -17.31 -30.96
N SER A 151 -8.36 -17.08 -31.29
CA SER A 151 -7.20 -17.72 -30.68
C SER A 151 -6.69 -16.83 -29.54
N CYS A 152 -6.78 -17.34 -28.31
CA CYS A 152 -6.51 -16.57 -27.09
C CYS A 152 -5.66 -17.41 -26.13
N VAL A 153 -4.97 -16.77 -25.20
CA VAL A 153 -4.37 -17.42 -24.02
C VAL A 153 -5.30 -17.21 -22.82
N ARG A 154 -5.75 -18.30 -22.19
CA ARG A 154 -6.69 -18.25 -21.05
C ARG A 154 -6.37 -19.31 -20.00
N GLY A 155 -6.82 -19.06 -18.77
CA GLY A 155 -6.42 -19.79 -17.57
C GLY A 155 -5.52 -18.89 -16.72
N THR A 156 -5.78 -18.85 -15.43
CA THR A 156 -5.07 -18.03 -14.45
C THR A 156 -5.06 -18.80 -13.13
N PRO A 157 -3.93 -18.91 -12.42
CA PRO A 157 -2.61 -18.34 -12.72
C PRO A 157 -1.78 -19.12 -13.77
N THR A 158 -2.34 -20.14 -14.43
CA THR A 158 -1.65 -20.94 -15.46
C THR A 158 -2.32 -20.79 -16.85
N PRO A 159 -1.87 -19.84 -17.69
CA PRO A 159 -2.49 -19.58 -18.98
C PRO A 159 -2.07 -20.58 -20.06
N VAL A 160 -3.03 -21.01 -20.88
CA VAL A 160 -2.84 -21.97 -21.97
C VAL A 160 -3.48 -21.42 -23.25
N ALA A 161 -2.84 -21.66 -24.40
CA ALA A 161 -3.40 -21.33 -25.70
C ALA A 161 -4.70 -22.13 -25.97
N THR A 162 -5.75 -21.43 -26.41
CA THR A 162 -7.08 -22.00 -26.60
C THR A 162 -7.81 -21.33 -27.78
N THR A 163 -8.84 -21.98 -28.31
CA THR A 163 -9.79 -21.37 -29.25
C THR A 163 -11.15 -21.24 -28.59
N LEU A 164 -11.75 -20.04 -28.63
CA LEU A 164 -13.00 -19.78 -27.92
C LEU A 164 -14.20 -20.43 -28.62
N ALA A 165 -15.12 -21.05 -27.87
CA ALA A 165 -16.39 -21.59 -28.40
C ALA A 165 -17.58 -20.62 -28.25
N ALA A 166 -17.34 -19.42 -27.70
CA ALA A 166 -18.28 -18.33 -27.53
C ALA A 166 -17.50 -17.01 -27.40
N SER A 167 -18.09 -15.89 -27.84
CA SER A 167 -17.49 -14.56 -27.70
C SER A 167 -17.24 -14.18 -26.23
N GLY A 168 -16.16 -13.44 -25.97
CA GLY A 168 -15.84 -12.98 -24.62
C GLY A 168 -14.35 -12.66 -24.41
N PRO A 169 -13.87 -12.76 -23.15
CA PRO A 169 -12.48 -12.59 -22.74
C PRO A 169 -11.44 -13.25 -23.65
N CYS A 170 -10.52 -12.43 -24.16
CA CYS A 170 -9.37 -12.79 -24.99
C CYS A 170 -8.17 -11.89 -24.63
N TYR A 171 -7.91 -11.72 -23.33
CA TYR A 171 -6.91 -10.81 -22.80
C TYR A 171 -5.50 -11.09 -23.36
N GLY A 172 -4.92 -10.09 -24.03
CA GLY A 172 -3.59 -10.19 -24.64
C GLY A 172 -3.49 -10.98 -25.96
N GLY A 173 -4.60 -11.56 -26.44
CA GLY A 173 -4.64 -12.39 -27.63
C GLY A 173 -3.95 -13.76 -27.45
N ARG A 174 -3.37 -14.32 -28.52
CA ARG A 174 -2.71 -15.64 -28.48
C ARG A 174 -1.25 -15.64 -27.99
N ALA A 175 -0.62 -14.48 -27.83
CA ALA A 175 0.80 -14.36 -27.48
C ALA A 175 1.05 -13.10 -26.60
N PRO A 176 0.50 -13.06 -25.37
CA PRO A 176 0.37 -11.85 -24.56
C PRO A 176 1.70 -11.18 -24.17
N ALA A 177 2.82 -11.91 -24.15
CA ALA A 177 4.14 -11.37 -23.83
C ALA A 177 4.93 -10.82 -25.04
N SER A 178 4.40 -10.92 -26.26
CA SER A 178 5.08 -10.50 -27.50
C SER A 178 4.65 -9.10 -27.96
N ALA A 179 5.35 -8.54 -28.95
CA ALA A 179 4.86 -7.39 -29.71
C ALA A 179 3.85 -7.85 -30.78
N ASP A 180 2.74 -7.13 -30.97
CA ASP A 180 1.78 -7.41 -32.05
C ASP A 180 2.32 -6.94 -33.40
N VAL A 181 2.41 -7.87 -34.35
CA VAL A 181 2.72 -7.58 -35.76
C VAL A 181 1.61 -8.18 -36.62
N PRO A 182 0.49 -7.47 -36.82
CA PRO A 182 -0.74 -8.03 -37.41
C PRO A 182 -0.57 -8.45 -38.89
N THR A 183 0.45 -7.91 -39.56
CA THR A 183 0.89 -8.23 -40.93
C THR A 183 1.98 -9.31 -40.98
N SER A 184 2.24 -10.02 -39.87
CA SER A 184 3.05 -11.24 -39.81
C SER A 184 2.22 -12.40 -39.26
N ALA A 185 2.13 -13.50 -40.00
CA ALA A 185 1.40 -14.69 -39.56
C ALA A 185 1.97 -15.29 -38.27
N THR A 186 3.27 -15.14 -37.98
CA THR A 186 3.88 -15.57 -36.72
C THR A 186 3.90 -14.49 -35.64
N GLY A 187 3.68 -13.21 -36.00
CA GLY A 187 3.75 -12.07 -35.08
C GLY A 187 2.40 -11.47 -34.66
N ALA A 188 1.30 -11.79 -35.33
CA ALA A 188 -0.02 -11.29 -34.97
C ALA A 188 -0.48 -11.87 -33.61
N ARG A 189 -0.79 -11.00 -32.65
CA ARG A 189 -1.35 -11.38 -31.33
C ARG A 189 -2.87 -11.51 -31.38
N THR A 190 -3.52 -10.57 -32.03
CA THR A 190 -4.98 -10.54 -32.21
C THR A 190 -5.38 -11.40 -33.41
N VAL A 191 -5.96 -12.58 -33.20
CA VAL A 191 -6.28 -13.53 -34.28
C VAL A 191 -7.64 -14.21 -34.09
N THR A 192 -8.47 -14.19 -35.13
CA THR A 192 -9.71 -14.97 -35.21
C THR A 192 -9.76 -15.76 -36.51
N ALA A 193 -9.77 -17.10 -36.42
CA ALA A 193 -10.01 -18.01 -37.52
C ALA A 193 -11.50 -17.99 -37.94
N VAL A 194 -11.75 -18.05 -39.24
CA VAL A 194 -13.07 -17.94 -39.86
C VAL A 194 -13.18 -18.95 -40.99
N THR A 195 -14.23 -19.79 -41.00
CA THR A 195 -14.54 -20.64 -42.15
C THR A 195 -15.68 -20.01 -42.96
N GLN A 196 -15.41 -19.64 -44.21
CA GLN A 196 -16.34 -18.83 -45.00
C GLN A 196 -17.66 -19.55 -45.30
N SER A 197 -18.79 -18.88 -45.03
CA SER A 197 -20.13 -19.33 -45.45
C SER A 197 -20.61 -18.65 -46.74
N SER A 198 -21.55 -19.30 -47.45
CA SER A 198 -22.21 -18.75 -48.64
C SER A 198 -23.16 -17.58 -48.35
N ALA A 199 -23.51 -17.35 -47.09
CA ALA A 199 -24.27 -16.18 -46.63
C ALA A 199 -23.36 -15.03 -46.17
N GLY A 200 -22.04 -15.20 -46.21
CA GLY A 200 -21.07 -14.35 -45.50
C GLY A 200 -20.73 -14.91 -44.11
N VAL A 201 -19.82 -14.24 -43.41
CA VAL A 201 -19.59 -14.39 -41.96
C VAL A 201 -19.49 -12.98 -41.37
N ASP A 202 -20.30 -12.69 -40.37
CA ASP A 202 -20.31 -11.39 -39.69
C ASP A 202 -19.83 -11.52 -38.24
N ASN A 203 -19.93 -10.42 -37.49
CA ASN A 203 -19.62 -10.36 -36.06
C ASN A 203 -18.20 -10.79 -35.67
N VAL A 204 -17.22 -10.70 -36.59
CA VAL A 204 -15.80 -10.96 -36.31
C VAL A 204 -15.21 -9.75 -35.57
N ASN A 205 -15.50 -9.66 -34.27
CA ASN A 205 -15.34 -8.45 -33.48
C ASN A 205 -14.15 -8.53 -32.51
N PHE A 206 -13.43 -7.43 -32.35
CA PHE A 206 -12.28 -7.30 -31.46
C PHE A 206 -12.48 -6.11 -30.52
N GLY A 207 -12.35 -6.32 -29.22
CA GLY A 207 -12.42 -5.25 -28.21
C GLY A 207 -11.05 -4.99 -27.61
N PHE A 208 -10.70 -3.71 -27.49
CA PHE A 208 -9.43 -3.24 -26.94
C PHE A 208 -9.64 -2.21 -25.82
N SER A 209 -8.76 -2.22 -24.82
CA SER A 209 -8.73 -1.24 -23.74
C SER A 209 -7.37 -0.59 -23.62
N PHE A 210 -7.34 0.67 -23.19
CA PHE A 210 -6.10 1.41 -22.93
C PHE A 210 -5.61 1.26 -21.48
N ASN A 211 -6.46 0.72 -20.60
CA ASN A 211 -6.26 0.65 -19.15
C ASN A 211 -5.94 -0.76 -18.62
N VAL A 212 -5.81 -1.75 -19.50
CA VAL A 212 -5.58 -3.16 -19.13
C VAL A 212 -4.10 -3.53 -19.26
N VAL A 213 -3.58 -4.23 -18.25
CA VAL A 213 -2.23 -4.80 -18.20
C VAL A 213 -2.34 -6.33 -18.20
N THR A 214 -1.63 -7.01 -19.11
CA THR A 214 -1.75 -8.47 -19.32
C THR A 214 -0.43 -9.24 -19.22
N ASN A 215 0.72 -8.55 -19.17
CA ASN A 215 2.03 -9.17 -19.13
C ASN A 215 2.99 -8.44 -18.19
N THR A 216 4.12 -9.08 -17.90
CA THR A 216 5.18 -8.58 -17.01
C THR A 216 6.31 -7.86 -17.75
N ASN A 217 6.13 -7.53 -19.03
CA ASN A 217 7.08 -6.67 -19.73
C ASN A 217 7.00 -5.25 -19.15
N ASP A 218 8.13 -4.54 -19.11
CA ASP A 218 8.14 -3.12 -18.76
C ASP A 218 7.47 -2.26 -19.85
N THR A 219 7.68 -2.59 -21.13
CA THR A 219 7.22 -1.75 -22.26
C THR A 219 6.45 -2.54 -23.33
N GLY A 220 5.66 -1.83 -24.14
CA GLY A 220 4.85 -2.39 -25.22
C GLY A 220 3.42 -2.76 -24.79
N GLN A 221 2.63 -3.26 -25.75
CA GLN A 221 1.21 -3.59 -25.56
C GLN A 221 1.01 -4.55 -24.36
N GLY A 222 0.17 -4.15 -23.41
CA GLY A 222 -0.15 -4.93 -22.20
C GLY A 222 0.79 -4.75 -21.01
N SER A 223 1.78 -3.85 -21.10
CA SER A 223 2.69 -3.51 -19.99
C SER A 223 2.15 -2.38 -19.10
N VAL A 224 2.62 -2.34 -17.84
CA VAL A 224 2.30 -1.26 -16.89
C VAL A 224 2.72 0.11 -17.45
N ARG A 225 3.94 0.23 -18.01
CA ARG A 225 4.42 1.52 -18.54
C ARG A 225 3.63 1.98 -19.76
N GLN A 226 3.17 1.08 -20.62
CA GLN A 226 2.32 1.45 -21.76
C GLN A 226 0.93 1.92 -21.30
N MET A 227 0.35 1.29 -20.28
CA MET A 227 -0.91 1.75 -19.69
C MET A 227 -0.75 3.15 -19.05
N MET A 228 0.33 3.38 -18.29
CA MET A 228 0.63 4.72 -17.77
C MET A 228 0.84 5.74 -18.90
N ALA A 229 1.54 5.38 -19.97
CA ALA A 229 1.73 6.27 -21.14
C ALA A 229 0.41 6.54 -21.89
N ASN A 230 -0.53 5.60 -21.87
CA ASN A 230 -1.88 5.85 -22.37
C ASN A 230 -2.60 6.90 -21.51
N SER A 231 -2.47 6.85 -20.18
CA SER A 231 -3.14 7.76 -19.25
C SER A 231 -2.67 9.24 -19.35
N GLU A 232 -1.45 9.49 -19.85
CA GLU A 232 -0.97 10.87 -20.10
C GLU A 232 -1.84 11.62 -21.13
N VAL A 233 -2.44 10.89 -22.07
CA VAL A 233 -3.16 11.43 -23.24
C VAL A 233 -4.63 11.03 -23.29
N TYR A 234 -5.04 9.93 -22.65
CA TYR A 234 -6.43 9.48 -22.60
C TYR A 234 -7.28 10.47 -21.79
N PRO A 235 -8.40 11.01 -22.32
CA PRO A 235 -9.15 12.06 -21.64
C PRO A 235 -10.00 11.53 -20.47
N GLY A 236 -9.74 12.06 -19.28
CA GLY A 236 -10.39 11.66 -18.02
C GLY A 236 -9.51 10.75 -17.16
N GLY A 237 -10.02 10.38 -15.98
CA GLY A 237 -9.34 9.48 -15.05
C GLY A 237 -9.21 8.05 -15.58
N ASN A 238 -8.10 7.39 -15.23
CA ASN A 238 -7.74 6.05 -15.69
C ASN A 238 -7.52 5.10 -14.51
N THR A 239 -8.06 3.88 -14.59
CA THR A 239 -7.93 2.86 -13.55
C THR A 239 -7.30 1.61 -14.14
N MET A 240 -6.11 1.24 -13.65
CA MET A 240 -5.42 0.04 -14.08
C MET A 240 -6.29 -1.20 -13.82
N ARG A 241 -6.39 -2.05 -14.84
CA ARG A 241 -7.05 -3.36 -14.75
C ARG A 241 -5.99 -4.43 -14.98
N PHE A 242 -5.42 -4.98 -13.91
CA PHE A 242 -4.41 -6.02 -14.02
C PHE A 242 -5.08 -7.39 -14.28
N VAL A 243 -4.93 -7.90 -15.50
CA VAL A 243 -5.53 -9.16 -15.97
C VAL A 243 -4.43 -10.05 -16.57
N PRO A 244 -3.54 -10.62 -15.74
CA PRO A 244 -2.38 -11.37 -16.22
C PRO A 244 -2.77 -12.53 -17.15
N ALA A 245 -2.26 -12.47 -18.38
CA ALA A 245 -2.34 -13.53 -19.38
C ALA A 245 -1.02 -14.31 -19.52
N VAL A 246 -0.06 -14.04 -18.61
CA VAL A 246 1.16 -14.81 -18.38
C VAL A 246 1.10 -15.48 -17.00
N ALA A 247 1.85 -16.56 -16.78
CA ALA A 247 1.98 -17.14 -15.44
C ALA A 247 2.75 -16.20 -14.50
N PRO A 248 2.57 -16.33 -13.17
CA PRO A 248 3.45 -15.70 -12.17
C PRO A 248 4.92 -15.93 -12.51
N THR A 249 5.75 -14.89 -12.36
CA THR A 249 7.19 -14.97 -12.63
C THR A 249 7.95 -15.57 -11.47
N ASP A 250 7.45 -15.35 -10.25
CA ASP A 250 8.14 -15.62 -9.00
C ASP A 250 7.21 -16.33 -8.01
N SER A 251 7.81 -17.03 -7.05
CA SER A 251 7.08 -17.74 -6.00
C SER A 251 7.97 -18.11 -4.81
N SER A 252 7.34 -18.33 -3.66
CA SER A 252 7.96 -18.95 -2.49
C SER A 252 6.95 -19.86 -1.78
N GLY A 253 7.28 -20.35 -0.58
CA GLY A 253 6.35 -21.13 0.25
C GLY A 253 5.10 -20.35 0.69
N ALA A 254 5.07 -19.04 0.48
CA ALA A 254 3.96 -18.15 0.82
C ALA A 254 2.95 -17.91 -0.32
N GLY A 255 3.31 -18.22 -1.57
CA GLY A 255 2.49 -17.92 -2.74
C GLY A 255 3.30 -17.67 -4.02
N SER A 256 2.66 -17.10 -5.04
CA SER A 256 3.25 -16.72 -6.33
C SER A 256 2.77 -15.32 -6.75
N TRP A 257 3.56 -14.58 -7.51
CA TRP A 257 3.25 -13.21 -7.93
C TRP A 257 3.87 -12.84 -9.27
N TRP A 258 3.50 -11.67 -9.82
CA TRP A 258 3.95 -11.16 -11.11
C TRP A 258 4.91 -9.98 -10.95
N THR A 259 6.17 -10.17 -11.31
CA THR A 259 7.22 -9.14 -11.26
C THR A 259 7.43 -8.48 -12.62
N VAL A 260 7.21 -7.17 -12.69
CA VAL A 260 7.65 -6.31 -13.78
C VAL A 260 9.05 -5.81 -13.45
N HIS A 261 10.07 -6.27 -14.18
CA HIS A 261 11.42 -5.73 -14.05
C HIS A 261 11.55 -4.46 -14.89
N LEU A 262 11.52 -3.31 -14.23
CA LEU A 262 11.63 -2.00 -14.88
C LEU A 262 13.07 -1.77 -15.38
N VAL A 263 13.19 -1.17 -16.57
CA VAL A 263 14.46 -0.69 -17.11
C VAL A 263 14.53 0.83 -17.15
N ASP A 264 15.75 1.35 -17.23
CA ASP A 264 16.03 2.75 -17.54
C ASP A 264 15.50 3.07 -18.95
N SER A 265 14.62 4.07 -19.04
CA SER A 265 14.00 4.51 -20.30
C SER A 265 14.88 5.48 -21.09
N THR A 266 16.07 5.85 -20.57
CA THR A 266 16.89 6.95 -21.08
C THR A 266 18.26 6.51 -21.56
N SER A 267 18.43 6.43 -22.89
CA SER A 267 19.72 6.16 -23.54
C SER A 267 20.77 7.30 -23.42
N ASN A 268 20.55 8.25 -22.51
CA ASN A 268 21.39 9.43 -22.28
C ASN A 268 22.28 9.33 -21.02
N GLY A 269 22.14 8.27 -20.21
CA GLY A 269 22.90 8.06 -18.97
C GLY A 269 22.31 8.74 -17.71
N SER A 270 21.03 9.11 -17.74
CA SER A 270 20.30 9.65 -16.58
C SER A 270 19.92 8.53 -15.60
N THR A 271 20.18 8.73 -14.31
CA THR A 271 20.13 7.65 -13.31
C THR A 271 18.73 7.45 -12.70
N GLN A 272 17.69 7.37 -13.53
CA GLN A 272 16.30 7.45 -13.08
C GLN A 272 15.35 6.57 -13.88
N VAL A 273 14.59 5.69 -13.21
CA VAL A 273 13.48 4.94 -13.79
C VAL A 273 12.23 5.81 -13.71
N THR A 274 12.14 6.78 -14.60
CA THR A 274 10.98 7.66 -14.72
C THR A 274 9.85 6.90 -15.40
N LEU A 275 8.76 6.65 -14.67
CA LEU A 275 7.49 6.21 -15.24
C LEU A 275 6.75 7.42 -15.85
N PRO A 276 5.78 7.22 -16.76
CA PRO A 276 5.01 8.29 -17.37
C PRO A 276 4.38 9.25 -16.35
N ILE A 277 4.30 10.53 -16.72
CA ILE A 277 3.93 11.62 -15.82
C ILE A 277 2.41 11.67 -15.69
N VAL A 278 1.93 11.54 -14.45
CA VAL A 278 0.51 11.59 -14.14
C VAL A 278 0.00 13.04 -14.28
N THR A 279 -0.91 13.27 -15.23
CA THR A 279 -1.49 14.59 -15.57
C THR A 279 -2.99 14.68 -15.28
N GLN A 280 -3.62 13.54 -15.04
CA GLN A 280 -5.05 13.30 -14.79
C GLN A 280 -5.16 12.18 -13.75
N ASP A 281 -6.36 11.87 -13.25
CA ASP A 281 -6.51 10.84 -12.21
C ASP A 281 -5.97 9.49 -12.69
N LEU A 282 -5.19 8.82 -11.84
CA LEU A 282 -4.60 7.51 -12.15
C LEU A 282 -4.65 6.60 -10.93
N VAL A 283 -5.31 5.45 -11.09
CA VAL A 283 -5.29 4.37 -10.10
C VAL A 283 -4.37 3.25 -10.62
N LEU A 284 -3.24 3.05 -9.95
CA LEU A 284 -2.39 1.88 -10.10
C LEU A 284 -2.81 0.83 -9.05
N ASP A 285 -3.72 -0.06 -9.45
CA ASP A 285 -4.23 -1.16 -8.64
C ASP A 285 -3.54 -2.48 -9.01
N GLY A 286 -2.75 -3.04 -8.09
CA GLY A 286 -2.05 -4.31 -8.24
C GLY A 286 -2.95 -5.56 -8.12
N THR A 287 -4.25 -5.40 -7.84
CA THR A 287 -5.20 -6.51 -7.72
C THR A 287 -5.27 -7.32 -9.02
N ALA A 288 -4.81 -8.57 -9.00
CA ALA A 288 -4.87 -9.47 -10.14
C ALA A 288 -6.31 -9.95 -10.40
N HIS A 289 -6.70 -10.01 -11.66
CA HIS A 289 -7.99 -10.54 -12.09
C HIS A 289 -7.83 -11.64 -13.15
N SER A 290 -8.79 -12.57 -13.18
CA SER A 290 -8.72 -13.74 -14.05
C SER A 290 -8.89 -13.37 -15.53
N ASN A 291 -7.96 -13.80 -16.38
CA ASN A 291 -8.11 -13.74 -17.85
C ASN A 291 -9.27 -14.62 -18.39
N VAL A 292 -9.95 -15.39 -17.52
CA VAL A 292 -11.13 -16.18 -17.88
C VAL A 292 -12.37 -15.29 -17.98
N ASP A 293 -12.54 -14.30 -17.11
CA ASP A 293 -13.75 -13.45 -17.02
C ASP A 293 -13.48 -11.94 -16.88
N GLY A 294 -12.22 -11.52 -16.73
CA GLY A 294 -11.80 -10.13 -16.52
C GLY A 294 -12.26 -9.49 -15.20
N SER A 295 -12.91 -10.25 -14.31
CA SER A 295 -13.72 -9.72 -13.22
C SER A 295 -13.42 -10.39 -11.88
N THR A 296 -13.34 -11.72 -11.83
CA THR A 296 -12.94 -12.48 -10.63
C THR A 296 -11.53 -12.09 -10.18
N VAL A 297 -11.37 -11.72 -8.91
CA VAL A 297 -10.05 -11.51 -8.27
C VAL A 297 -9.30 -12.84 -8.20
N VAL A 298 -7.99 -12.81 -8.46
CA VAL A 298 -7.06 -13.92 -8.27
C VAL A 298 -6.18 -13.62 -7.08
N ASP A 299 -6.20 -14.51 -6.09
CA ASP A 299 -5.30 -14.53 -4.93
C ASP A 299 -4.35 -15.71 -5.11
N THR A 300 -3.11 -15.41 -5.48
CA THR A 300 -1.98 -16.33 -5.63
C THR A 300 -0.90 -16.11 -4.58
N ALA A 301 -0.91 -14.98 -3.88
CA ALA A 301 -0.06 -14.64 -2.74
C ALA A 301 -0.84 -14.56 -1.41
N PRO A 302 -1.57 -15.61 -0.97
CA PRO A 302 -2.55 -15.48 0.12
C PRO A 302 -1.95 -15.08 1.46
N GLY A 303 -2.68 -14.24 2.19
CA GLY A 303 -2.37 -13.80 3.55
C GLY A 303 -1.87 -12.35 3.63
N THR A 304 -1.06 -12.06 4.65
CA THR A 304 -0.57 -10.71 4.97
C THR A 304 0.95 -10.67 5.14
N VAL A 305 1.53 -9.47 5.07
CA VAL A 305 2.94 -9.22 5.38
C VAL A 305 3.16 -8.98 6.89
N VAL A 306 2.15 -8.45 7.57
CA VAL A 306 2.13 -8.13 9.02
C VAL A 306 1.07 -8.96 9.73
N ASP A 307 1.22 -9.24 11.02
CA ASP A 307 0.15 -9.80 11.84
C ASP A 307 -0.98 -8.76 11.99
N PRO A 308 -2.23 -9.05 11.56
CA PRO A 308 -3.32 -8.09 11.66
C PRO A 308 -3.61 -7.58 13.08
N ASN A 309 -3.13 -8.28 14.11
CA ASN A 309 -3.32 -7.95 15.52
C ASN A 309 -2.13 -7.16 16.12
N THR A 310 -1.21 -6.62 15.30
CA THR A 310 -0.13 -5.74 15.77
C THR A 310 -0.69 -4.48 16.40
N SER A 311 -0.66 -4.42 17.74
CA SER A 311 -1.25 -3.33 18.55
C SER A 311 -0.51 -2.00 18.38
N VAL A 312 -1.27 -0.91 18.30
CA VAL A 312 -0.75 0.46 18.17
C VAL A 312 -1.34 1.40 19.23
N GLY A 313 -0.48 2.27 19.77
CA GLY A 313 -0.84 3.23 20.80
C GLY A 313 -1.26 2.60 22.13
N THR A 314 -1.84 3.41 23.01
CA THR A 314 -2.28 3.00 24.36
C THR A 314 -3.69 2.36 24.37
N GLY A 315 -4.31 2.21 23.20
CA GLY A 315 -5.69 1.74 23.03
C GLY A 315 -5.83 0.23 22.87
N SER A 316 -6.85 -0.17 22.10
CA SER A 316 -7.06 -1.55 21.64
C SER A 316 -6.87 -1.67 20.12
N ASP A 317 -6.27 -0.65 19.52
CA ASP A 317 -6.22 -0.45 18.07
C ASP A 317 -5.01 -1.18 17.48
N THR A 318 -5.05 -1.44 16.17
CA THR A 318 -4.08 -2.30 15.48
C THR A 318 -3.74 -1.76 14.10
N VAL A 319 -2.52 -2.03 13.62
CA VAL A 319 -2.09 -1.83 12.22
C VAL A 319 -3.07 -2.46 11.22
N GLY A 320 -3.75 -3.54 11.61
CA GLY A 320 -4.68 -4.24 10.74
C GLY A 320 -3.97 -5.07 9.67
N SER A 321 -4.75 -5.64 8.76
CA SER A 321 -4.23 -6.51 7.70
C SER A 321 -3.62 -5.71 6.56
N ILE A 322 -2.31 -5.88 6.33
CA ILE A 322 -1.64 -5.48 5.08
C ILE A 322 -1.57 -6.73 4.17
N PRO A 323 -2.41 -6.86 3.13
CA PRO A 323 -2.39 -8.00 2.21
C PRO A 323 -1.06 -8.07 1.44
N ARG A 324 -0.75 -9.26 0.91
CA ARG A 324 0.43 -9.43 0.05
C ARG A 324 0.10 -8.99 -1.39
N PRO A 325 0.91 -8.15 -2.04
CA PRO A 325 0.70 -7.76 -3.43
C PRO A 325 0.81 -8.92 -4.44
N GLU A 326 -0.09 -8.96 -5.43
CA GLU A 326 0.05 -9.81 -6.62
C GLU A 326 1.00 -9.22 -7.67
N LEU A 327 1.16 -7.88 -7.66
CA LEU A 327 2.01 -7.14 -8.59
C LEU A 327 3.27 -6.61 -7.89
N VAL A 328 4.43 -6.92 -8.46
CA VAL A 328 5.74 -6.43 -8.01
C VAL A 328 6.37 -5.55 -9.09
N LEU A 329 6.84 -4.36 -8.73
CA LEU A 329 7.65 -3.49 -9.57
C LEU A 329 9.12 -3.55 -9.09
N SER A 330 9.99 -4.12 -9.92
CA SER A 330 11.39 -4.39 -9.57
C SER A 330 12.37 -3.46 -10.29
N LEU A 331 13.29 -2.85 -9.54
CA LEU A 331 14.40 -2.02 -10.03
C LEU A 331 15.63 -2.83 -10.47
N GLU A 332 15.61 -4.16 -10.41
CA GLU A 332 16.80 -5.01 -10.60
C GLU A 332 17.57 -4.78 -11.91
N ASN A 333 16.85 -4.55 -13.02
CA ASN A 333 17.45 -4.33 -14.34
C ASN A 333 17.72 -2.84 -14.66
N ALA A 334 17.51 -1.93 -13.69
CA ALA A 334 17.91 -0.53 -13.81
C ALA A 334 19.44 -0.41 -13.70
N ARG A 335 20.15 -0.55 -14.82
CA ARG A 335 21.60 -0.43 -14.89
C ARG A 335 22.04 1.03 -14.79
N LEU A 336 22.17 1.51 -13.55
CA LEU A 336 22.58 2.86 -13.21
C LEU A 336 23.97 3.18 -13.80
N VAL A 337 24.03 4.06 -14.81
CA VAL A 337 25.25 4.33 -15.59
C VAL A 337 26.19 5.35 -14.92
N ASN A 338 25.74 6.02 -13.85
CA ASN A 338 26.49 7.10 -13.18
C ASN A 338 26.42 6.93 -11.66
N THR A 339 27.53 6.51 -11.05
CA THR A 339 27.65 6.10 -9.64
C THR A 339 27.71 7.28 -8.65
N ALA A 340 26.98 8.37 -8.92
CA ALA A 340 26.98 9.60 -8.13
C ALA A 340 25.57 10.08 -7.73
N VAL A 341 24.52 9.43 -8.24
CA VAL A 341 23.11 9.68 -7.91
C VAL A 341 22.43 8.32 -7.79
N GLY A 342 21.63 8.09 -6.74
CA GLY A 342 20.89 6.83 -6.58
C GLY A 342 19.86 6.61 -7.69
N GLY A 343 19.44 5.35 -7.90
CA GLY A 343 18.35 5.00 -8.80
C GLY A 343 16.99 5.09 -8.13
N TRP A 344 16.07 5.84 -8.71
CA TRP A 344 14.70 6.05 -8.21
C TRP A 344 13.70 5.44 -9.20
N VAL A 345 12.61 4.82 -8.72
CA VAL A 345 11.35 4.89 -9.48
C VAL A 345 10.70 6.21 -9.11
N THR A 346 10.32 6.99 -10.11
CA THR A 346 9.58 8.23 -9.91
C THR A 346 8.22 8.14 -10.59
N ILE A 347 7.16 8.31 -9.80
CA ILE A 347 5.78 8.47 -10.27
C ILE A 347 5.46 9.96 -10.09
N SER A 348 5.98 10.78 -11.01
CA SER A 348 5.74 12.24 -10.98
C SER A 348 4.28 12.53 -11.31
N CYS A 349 3.61 13.35 -10.52
CA CYS A 349 2.24 13.80 -10.79
C CYS A 349 2.18 15.33 -10.82
N ARG A 350 1.81 15.90 -11.98
CA ARG A 350 2.04 17.33 -12.29
C ARG A 350 0.77 18.17 -12.45
N SER A 351 -0.34 17.75 -11.85
CA SER A 351 -1.66 18.36 -12.05
C SER A 351 -2.44 18.58 -10.74
N ALA A 352 -2.68 19.84 -10.39
CA ALA A 352 -3.33 20.27 -9.14
C ALA A 352 -4.77 19.75 -8.95
N SER A 353 -5.35 19.17 -10.00
CA SER A 353 -6.70 18.60 -10.03
C SER A 353 -6.72 17.09 -10.29
N ALA A 354 -5.59 16.39 -10.13
CA ALA A 354 -5.50 14.95 -10.31
C ALA A 354 -5.35 14.20 -8.97
N ASP A 355 -6.05 13.08 -8.86
CA ASP A 355 -5.91 12.10 -7.79
C ASP A 355 -5.00 10.92 -8.25
N LEU A 356 -3.87 10.69 -7.58
CA LEU A 356 -3.03 9.49 -7.80
C LEU A 356 -3.30 8.46 -6.69
N THR A 357 -3.67 7.24 -7.08
CA THR A 357 -3.85 6.11 -6.16
C THR A 357 -2.86 5.00 -6.46
N LEU A 358 -2.17 4.50 -5.43
CA LEU A 358 -1.34 3.30 -5.45
C LEU A 358 -1.97 2.26 -4.50
N ASN A 359 -2.49 1.16 -5.03
CA ASN A 359 -3.10 0.09 -4.22
C ASN A 359 -2.41 -1.27 -4.46
N GLY A 360 -1.96 -1.92 -3.40
CA GLY A 360 -1.60 -3.35 -3.43
C GLY A 360 -0.41 -3.69 -4.34
N ILE A 361 0.65 -2.86 -4.34
CA ILE A 361 1.86 -3.05 -5.15
C ILE A 361 3.09 -3.27 -4.25
N SER A 362 3.93 -4.24 -4.61
CA SER A 362 5.26 -4.44 -4.00
C SER A 362 6.33 -3.67 -4.79
N PHE A 363 7.24 -2.97 -4.13
CA PHE A 363 8.34 -2.23 -4.75
C PHE A 363 9.69 -2.73 -4.22
N VAL A 364 10.58 -3.21 -5.10
CA VAL A 364 11.84 -3.90 -4.72
C VAL A 364 13.05 -3.49 -5.55
N LYS A 365 14.26 -3.59 -4.98
CA LYS A 365 15.55 -3.44 -5.66
C LYS A 365 16.30 -4.77 -5.56
N GLY A 366 16.40 -5.47 -6.69
CA GLY A 366 17.31 -6.62 -6.84
C GLY A 366 18.78 -6.20 -6.86
N ALA A 367 19.69 -7.17 -6.78
CA ALA A 367 21.11 -6.93 -6.51
C ALA A 367 21.85 -6.35 -7.73
N ASN A 368 21.73 -5.04 -7.95
CA ASN A 368 22.39 -4.35 -9.06
C ASN A 368 23.83 -3.91 -8.72
N GLY A 369 24.22 -3.99 -7.45
CA GLY A 369 25.58 -3.71 -6.98
C GLY A 369 25.94 -2.23 -6.94
N ASP A 370 24.97 -1.32 -7.15
CA ASP A 370 25.18 0.11 -6.97
C ASP A 370 24.93 0.50 -5.49
N PRO A 371 25.96 0.99 -4.76
CA PRO A 371 25.82 1.46 -3.39
C PRO A 371 25.01 2.76 -3.26
N ASN A 372 24.66 3.42 -4.37
CA ASN A 372 23.90 4.67 -4.33
C ASN A 372 22.41 4.42 -4.01
N LEU A 373 21.93 5.17 -3.03
CA LEU A 373 20.60 5.01 -2.41
C LEU A 373 19.60 6.00 -3.03
N GLY A 374 18.64 5.50 -3.82
CA GLY A 374 17.54 6.29 -4.41
C GLY A 374 16.22 6.10 -3.68
N SER A 375 15.09 5.86 -4.36
CA SER A 375 13.81 5.54 -3.71
C SER A 375 12.95 4.53 -4.46
N TYR A 376 12.11 3.80 -3.73
CA TYR A 376 11.15 2.86 -4.30
C TYR A 376 9.95 3.53 -4.94
N SER A 377 9.46 4.62 -4.35
CA SER A 377 8.51 5.52 -5.00
C SER A 377 8.79 6.95 -4.55
N GLN A 378 9.29 7.77 -5.48
CA GLN A 378 9.22 9.22 -5.34
C GLN A 378 7.95 9.72 -6.02
N VAL A 379 7.02 10.24 -5.22
CA VAL A 379 5.86 10.96 -5.71
C VAL A 379 6.18 12.46 -5.70
N GLU A 380 6.58 12.98 -6.86
CA GLU A 380 6.61 14.43 -7.09
C GLU A 380 5.17 14.92 -7.24
N SER A 381 4.50 15.22 -6.13
CA SER A 381 3.06 15.47 -6.10
C SER A 381 2.72 16.96 -6.20
N SER A 382 2.48 17.45 -7.43
CA SER A 382 1.57 18.59 -7.65
C SER A 382 0.10 18.12 -7.65
N CYS A 383 -0.21 17.02 -6.97
CA CYS A 383 -1.46 16.28 -7.01
C CYS A 383 -1.85 15.83 -5.60
N ARG A 384 -3.00 15.18 -5.46
CA ARG A 384 -3.35 14.38 -4.28
C ARG A 384 -2.79 12.97 -4.39
N LEU A 385 -2.65 12.30 -3.25
CA LEU A 385 -2.12 10.93 -3.17
C LEU A 385 -2.96 10.08 -2.21
N THR A 386 -3.34 8.90 -2.68
CA THR A 386 -3.75 7.75 -1.86
C THR A 386 -2.71 6.64 -2.06
N ALA A 387 -2.09 6.16 -0.98
CA ALA A 387 -1.19 5.02 -1.02
C ALA A 387 -1.65 3.99 0.02
N THR A 388 -2.23 2.88 -0.45
CA THR A 388 -2.89 1.87 0.38
C THR A 388 -2.37 0.45 0.09
N ASN A 389 -2.21 -0.39 1.11
CA ASN A 389 -1.81 -1.81 0.98
C ASN A 389 -0.47 -2.07 0.24
N ASN A 390 0.43 -1.08 0.13
CA ASN A 390 1.68 -1.26 -0.63
C ASN A 390 2.82 -1.82 0.25
N VAL A 391 3.76 -2.54 -0.37
CA VAL A 391 4.88 -3.20 0.31
C VAL A 391 6.20 -2.70 -0.28
N PHE A 392 6.97 -1.94 0.50
CA PHE A 392 8.20 -1.32 0.03
C PHE A 392 9.43 -1.98 0.66
N GLY A 393 10.38 -2.40 -0.18
CA GLY A 393 11.63 -3.03 0.26
C GLY A 393 11.50 -4.50 0.66
N ALA A 394 10.37 -5.14 0.35
CA ALA A 394 10.19 -6.58 0.46
C ALA A 394 9.37 -7.11 -0.74
N THR A 395 9.57 -8.39 -1.07
CA THR A 395 8.65 -9.15 -1.91
C THR A 395 7.35 -9.46 -1.15
N PRO A 396 6.27 -9.87 -1.84
CA PRO A 396 4.96 -10.12 -1.22
C PRO A 396 4.97 -11.13 -0.07
N ASP A 397 5.93 -12.06 -0.04
CA ASP A 397 6.11 -13.01 1.07
C ASP A 397 6.78 -12.42 2.32
N GLY A 398 7.12 -11.13 2.30
CA GLY A 398 7.84 -10.43 3.37
C GLY A 398 9.37 -10.60 3.32
N ALA A 399 9.92 -11.33 2.33
CA ALA A 399 11.36 -11.45 2.20
C ALA A 399 11.98 -10.09 1.78
N PRO A 400 12.97 -9.56 2.52
CA PRO A 400 13.46 -8.21 2.29
C PRO A 400 14.37 -8.11 1.07
N SER A 401 14.35 -6.96 0.39
CA SER A 401 15.16 -6.65 -0.79
C SER A 401 16.65 -6.86 -0.55
N THR A 402 17.37 -7.29 -1.59
CA THR A 402 18.81 -7.59 -1.52
C THR A 402 19.64 -6.33 -1.28
N ASP A 403 19.32 -5.25 -1.99
CA ASP A 403 19.93 -3.94 -1.81
C ASP A 403 18.95 -2.99 -1.09
N THR A 404 19.46 -1.91 -0.51
CA THR A 404 18.68 -0.86 0.15
C THR A 404 18.45 0.37 -0.75
N VAL A 405 17.49 1.21 -0.34
CA VAL A 405 17.21 2.55 -0.88
C VAL A 405 17.40 3.63 0.18
N ASN A 406 17.33 4.91 -0.20
CA ASN A 406 17.34 6.02 0.75
C ASN A 406 15.94 6.15 1.37
N THR A 407 14.89 6.25 0.56
CA THR A 407 13.51 6.35 1.04
C THR A 407 12.63 5.30 0.38
N ASN A 408 11.71 4.69 1.12
CA ASN A 408 10.71 3.82 0.53
C ASN A 408 9.66 4.66 -0.23
N LEU A 409 8.89 5.49 0.48
CA LEU A 409 7.91 6.41 -0.11
C LEU A 409 8.28 7.86 0.21
N LEU A 410 8.62 8.64 -0.82
CA LEU A 410 8.95 10.06 -0.72
C LEU A 410 7.82 10.91 -1.31
N VAL A 411 7.09 11.62 -0.44
CA VAL A 411 6.11 12.63 -0.83
C VAL A 411 6.82 13.99 -0.95
N ASN A 412 7.08 14.39 -2.18
CA ASN A 412 7.77 15.64 -2.53
C ASN A 412 6.76 16.64 -3.13
N SER A 413 5.94 17.22 -2.26
CA SER A 413 4.86 18.16 -2.58
C SER A 413 5.30 19.62 -2.78
N GLY A 414 6.35 20.05 -2.09
CA GLY A 414 6.68 21.47 -1.98
C GLY A 414 5.63 22.20 -1.14
N THR A 415 4.85 23.09 -1.73
CA THR A 415 3.72 23.73 -1.04
C THR A 415 2.47 22.86 -1.18
N TYR A 416 1.83 22.47 -0.07
CA TYR A 416 0.66 21.58 -0.08
C TYR A 416 -0.63 22.29 -0.53
N SER A 417 -0.82 22.51 -1.83
CA SER A 417 -1.98 23.25 -2.39
C SER A 417 -3.20 22.41 -2.76
N HIS A 418 -3.24 21.11 -2.42
CA HIS A 418 -4.21 20.15 -3.01
C HIS A 418 -5.17 19.46 -2.01
N GLY A 419 -4.90 19.56 -0.70
CA GLY A 419 -5.85 19.23 0.37
C GLY A 419 -6.21 17.75 0.59
N ALA A 420 -5.51 16.78 -0.01
CA ALA A 420 -5.67 15.37 0.35
C ALA A 420 -4.38 14.56 0.12
N TYR A 421 -3.87 13.97 1.21
CA TYR A 421 -2.88 12.90 1.23
C TYR A 421 -3.34 11.86 2.25
N ALA A 422 -3.48 10.61 1.80
CA ALA A 422 -3.79 9.45 2.62
C ALA A 422 -2.73 8.38 2.34
N ILE A 423 -2.11 7.86 3.39
CA ILE A 423 -1.02 6.89 3.31
C ILE A 423 -1.31 5.82 4.35
N ASP A 424 -2.10 4.82 3.98
CA ASP A 424 -2.72 3.86 4.88
C ASP A 424 -2.22 2.42 4.65
N HIS A 425 -2.12 1.59 5.70
CA HIS A 425 -1.85 0.15 5.57
C HIS A 425 -0.62 -0.23 4.70
N ASN A 426 0.46 0.59 4.68
CA ASN A 426 1.67 0.28 3.91
C ASN A 426 2.76 -0.34 4.80
N TYR A 427 3.54 -1.26 4.22
CA TYR A 427 4.70 -1.90 4.85
C TYR A 427 6.01 -1.30 4.32
N PHE A 428 6.92 -0.92 5.23
CA PHE A 428 8.17 -0.23 4.93
C PHE A 428 9.39 -0.97 5.50
N THR A 429 10.34 -1.36 4.66
CA THR A 429 11.64 -1.91 5.10
C THR A 429 12.78 -1.61 4.10
N ARG A 430 14.02 -1.97 4.47
CA ARG A 430 15.24 -1.88 3.64
C ARG A 430 15.50 -0.50 3.01
N GLY A 431 15.10 0.56 3.73
CA GLY A 431 15.44 1.95 3.43
C GLY A 431 16.42 2.55 4.45
N SER A 432 16.86 3.79 4.19
CA SER A 432 17.20 4.70 5.29
C SER A 432 15.94 5.28 5.92
N TYR A 433 14.92 5.56 5.13
CA TYR A 433 13.63 6.05 5.57
C TYR A 433 12.51 5.18 5.01
N GLY A 434 11.44 5.01 5.80
CA GLY A 434 10.18 4.43 5.33
C GLY A 434 9.42 5.50 4.54
N LEU A 435 8.54 6.21 5.24
CA LEU A 435 7.88 7.41 4.74
C LEU A 435 8.76 8.65 4.97
N VAL A 436 8.91 9.49 3.93
CA VAL A 436 9.34 10.89 4.08
C VAL A 436 8.30 11.79 3.43
N VAL A 437 7.77 12.74 4.19
CA VAL A 437 6.91 13.81 3.67
C VAL A 437 7.60 15.15 3.87
N ARG A 438 8.00 15.81 2.77
CA ARG A 438 8.94 16.95 2.79
C ARG A 438 8.38 18.26 3.36
N PRO A 439 9.23 19.26 3.66
CA PRO A 439 8.80 20.57 4.15
C PRO A 439 7.85 21.29 3.21
N GLY A 440 6.78 21.80 3.81
CA GLY A 440 5.72 22.55 3.15
C GLY A 440 4.66 22.92 4.18
N SER A 441 3.85 23.93 3.85
CA SER A 441 2.67 24.32 4.63
C SER A 441 1.42 24.22 3.75
N PRO A 442 0.25 23.84 4.29
CA PRO A 442 -0.99 23.76 3.55
C PRO A 442 -1.55 25.15 3.25
N THR A 443 -1.71 25.46 1.97
CA THR A 443 -2.40 26.68 1.52
C THR A 443 -3.90 26.46 1.33
N VAL A 444 -4.36 25.22 1.51
CA VAL A 444 -5.76 24.79 1.41
C VAL A 444 -6.05 23.83 2.57
N ALA A 445 -7.18 24.00 3.25
CA ALA A 445 -7.60 23.06 4.30
C ALA A 445 -7.89 21.67 3.70
N GLY A 446 -7.49 20.61 4.39
CA GLY A 446 -7.54 19.27 3.82
C GLY A 446 -7.04 18.17 4.75
N THR A 447 -7.01 16.95 4.20
CA THR A 447 -6.55 15.74 4.89
C THR A 447 -5.07 15.53 4.62
N TYR A 448 -4.27 15.40 5.68
CA TYR A 448 -2.83 15.17 5.64
C TYR A 448 -2.50 14.04 6.60
N GLN A 449 -2.70 12.80 6.16
CA GLN A 449 -2.75 11.62 7.02
C GLN A 449 -1.80 10.52 6.56
N ALA A 450 -1.12 9.91 7.52
CA ALA A 450 -0.41 8.65 7.37
C ALA A 450 -0.76 7.75 8.55
N ASP A 451 -1.44 6.64 8.29
CA ASP A 451 -2.06 5.82 9.32
C ASP A 451 -2.00 4.31 9.06
N HIS A 452 -2.17 3.48 10.10
CA HIS A 452 -2.17 2.02 9.98
C HIS A 452 -0.93 1.41 9.27
N ASN A 453 0.19 2.15 9.16
CA ASN A 453 1.38 1.65 8.47
C ASN A 453 2.27 0.84 9.42
N TYR A 454 3.14 0.00 8.85
CA TYR A 454 4.16 -0.75 9.57
C TYR A 454 5.56 -0.48 8.98
N ALA A 455 6.55 -0.22 9.83
CA ALA A 455 7.91 0.08 9.41
C ALA A 455 8.98 -0.64 10.25
N THR A 456 9.96 -1.27 9.59
CA THR A 456 10.99 -2.08 10.27
C THR A 456 12.32 -2.12 9.53
N GLY A 457 13.44 -2.16 10.26
CA GLY A 457 14.78 -2.39 9.70
C GLY A 457 15.30 -1.23 8.84
N LEU A 458 15.24 0.00 9.38
CA LEU A 458 15.51 1.24 8.66
C LEU A 458 16.67 2.05 9.27
N THR A 459 17.61 2.50 8.44
CA THR A 459 18.88 3.07 8.95
C THR A 459 18.78 4.53 9.44
N GLN A 460 17.66 5.22 9.21
CA GLN A 460 17.33 6.55 9.74
C GLN A 460 15.93 6.54 10.40
N ALA A 461 14.88 7.10 9.78
CA ALA A 461 13.56 7.20 10.41
C ALA A 461 12.47 6.37 9.71
N ALA A 462 11.66 5.64 10.47
CA ALA A 462 10.49 4.94 9.91
C ALA A 462 9.48 5.93 9.30
N TYR A 463 9.15 6.99 10.02
CA TYR A 463 8.30 8.08 9.55
C TYR A 463 9.00 9.44 9.73
N SER A 464 9.34 10.13 8.64
CA SER A 464 9.91 11.49 8.63
C SER A 464 8.85 12.48 8.15
N ILE A 465 8.19 13.15 9.09
CA ILE A 465 7.17 14.16 8.85
C ILE A 465 7.85 15.54 8.87
N GLU A 466 8.43 15.93 7.74
CA GLU A 466 9.18 17.18 7.59
C GLU A 466 8.28 18.38 7.27
N GLY A 467 6.99 18.17 6.99
CA GLY A 467 5.96 19.19 6.79
C GLY A 467 5.27 19.69 8.08
N ASP A 468 4.21 20.49 7.90
CA ASP A 468 3.34 20.96 8.98
C ASP A 468 1.85 20.57 8.75
N HIS A 469 1.07 20.55 9.84
CA HIS A 469 -0.34 20.11 9.94
C HIS A 469 -0.64 18.65 9.57
N TRP A 470 0.34 17.74 9.63
CA TRP A 470 0.13 16.31 9.41
C TRP A 470 -0.39 15.59 10.65
N THR A 471 -1.28 14.62 10.43
CA THR A 471 -1.62 13.59 11.41
C THR A 471 -0.91 12.29 11.07
N LEU A 472 -0.21 11.72 12.05
CA LEU A 472 0.43 10.41 11.99
C LEU A 472 -0.22 9.56 13.09
N SER A 473 -1.07 8.58 12.74
CA SER A 473 -1.82 7.79 13.73
C SER A 473 -1.89 6.29 13.48
N GLU A 474 -2.07 5.48 14.53
CA GLU A 474 -2.17 4.01 14.39
C GLU A 474 -0.98 3.33 13.65
N ASN A 475 0.20 3.96 13.58
CA ASN A 475 1.37 3.38 12.92
C ASN A 475 2.23 2.56 13.89
N TYR A 476 2.97 1.58 13.36
CA TYR A 476 3.93 0.77 14.11
C TYR A 476 5.35 0.92 13.55
N ALA A 477 6.30 1.38 14.36
CA ALA A 477 7.72 1.46 14.02
C ALA A 477 8.58 0.57 14.93
N THR A 478 9.52 -0.16 14.34
CA THR A 478 10.55 -0.89 15.07
C THR A 478 11.87 -0.97 14.29
N ASP A 479 12.94 -1.45 14.93
CA ASP A 479 14.32 -1.61 14.38
C ASP A 479 14.75 -0.45 13.44
N SER A 480 14.53 0.78 13.88
CA SER A 480 14.82 2.00 13.12
C SER A 480 15.71 2.93 13.96
N ARG A 481 16.58 3.77 13.38
CA ARG A 481 17.38 4.71 14.22
C ARG A 481 16.49 5.73 14.96
N PHE A 482 15.39 6.13 14.33
CA PHE A 482 14.24 6.77 14.94
C PHE A 482 12.98 6.06 14.44
N GLY A 483 11.96 5.90 15.29
CA GLY A 483 10.65 5.48 14.82
C GLY A 483 9.95 6.63 14.10
N ILE A 484 9.83 7.76 14.79
CA ILE A 484 9.14 8.95 14.29
C ILE A 484 10.08 10.16 14.39
N LEU A 485 10.16 10.93 13.30
CA LEU A 485 10.89 12.18 13.21
C LEU A 485 9.93 13.30 12.76
N VAL A 486 9.80 14.35 13.57
CA VAL A 486 8.86 15.46 13.34
C VAL A 486 9.61 16.76 13.09
N GLY A 487 9.41 17.35 11.92
CA GLY A 487 10.03 18.61 11.49
C GLY A 487 11.51 18.53 11.11
N THR A 488 11.99 19.57 10.46
CA THR A 488 13.41 19.71 10.06
C THR A 488 14.21 20.58 11.01
N THR A 489 13.63 21.68 11.49
CA THR A 489 14.30 22.70 12.32
C THR A 489 13.32 23.38 13.28
N ALA A 490 13.82 23.94 14.38
CA ALA A 490 12.99 24.60 15.40
C ALA A 490 12.24 25.86 14.94
N ALA A 491 12.71 26.49 13.85
CA ALA A 491 12.05 27.62 13.21
C ALA A 491 10.74 27.23 12.49
N GLN A 492 10.52 25.92 12.27
CA GLN A 492 9.28 25.38 11.75
C GLN A 492 8.24 25.28 12.86
N VAL A 493 7.09 25.91 12.66
CA VAL A 493 5.88 25.69 13.47
C VAL A 493 5.14 24.51 12.83
N GLY A 494 5.16 23.36 13.50
CA GLY A 494 4.77 22.09 12.92
C GLY A 494 3.27 21.80 12.96
N ALA A 495 2.54 22.18 14.01
CA ALA A 495 1.10 21.90 14.15
C ALA A 495 0.70 20.43 13.90
N ASN A 496 1.66 19.49 13.97
CA ASN A 496 1.46 18.09 13.63
C ASN A 496 0.86 17.35 14.83
N LEU A 497 0.05 16.34 14.55
CA LEU A 497 -0.53 15.42 15.53
C LEU A 497 0.10 14.03 15.34
N VAL A 498 0.96 13.62 16.27
CA VAL A 498 1.49 12.24 16.32
C VAL A 498 0.73 11.52 17.42
N THR A 499 -0.24 10.66 17.06
CA THR A 499 -1.17 10.09 18.05
C THR A 499 -1.42 8.59 17.91
N ASN A 500 -1.61 7.84 19.00
CA ASN A 500 -1.99 6.42 18.95
C ASN A 500 -1.01 5.51 18.15
N ASN A 501 0.28 5.88 18.03
CA ASN A 501 1.30 5.06 17.36
C ASN A 501 2.06 4.19 18.37
N THR A 502 2.63 3.07 17.94
CA THR A 502 3.61 2.29 18.72
C THR A 502 4.99 2.40 18.11
N VAL A 503 5.99 2.72 18.93
CA VAL A 503 7.40 2.70 18.57
C VAL A 503 8.16 1.83 19.57
N THR A 504 8.79 0.75 19.09
CA THR A 504 9.63 -0.13 19.90
C THR A 504 11.08 -0.17 19.39
N ASP A 505 12.03 -0.45 20.28
CA ASP A 505 13.40 -0.89 19.96
C ASP A 505 14.18 0.02 18.98
N SER A 506 13.74 1.28 18.82
CA SER A 506 14.13 2.10 17.67
C SER A 506 15.38 2.91 17.95
N THR A 507 16.52 2.21 17.91
CA THR A 507 17.84 2.84 17.71
C THR A 507 18.76 2.18 16.66
N ASN A 508 18.42 1.01 16.09
CA ASN A 508 19.16 0.29 15.01
C ASN A 508 20.70 0.50 15.01
N GLY A 509 21.36 0.09 16.10
CA GLY A 509 22.82 0.14 16.24
C GLY A 509 23.47 1.54 16.25
N ALA A 510 22.70 2.62 16.19
CA ALA A 510 23.20 3.99 16.10
C ALA A 510 23.69 4.50 17.46
N SER A 511 25.01 4.51 17.65
CA SER A 511 25.69 4.92 18.88
C SER A 511 25.66 6.42 19.20
N VAL A 512 25.07 7.25 18.34
CA VAL A 512 24.95 8.71 18.51
C VAL A 512 23.61 9.24 17.99
N SER A 513 22.86 9.95 18.84
CA SER A 513 21.56 10.58 18.54
C SER A 513 20.57 9.64 17.84
N SER A 514 19.81 8.93 18.66
CA SER A 514 18.87 7.86 18.28
C SER A 514 17.82 7.69 19.39
N GLY A 515 16.62 7.23 19.06
CA GLY A 515 15.53 7.07 20.04
C GLY A 515 14.17 7.08 19.35
N ASN A 516 13.13 6.73 20.08
CA ASN A 516 11.85 6.35 19.48
C ASN A 516 11.16 7.51 18.72
N ILE A 517 10.93 8.65 19.37
CA ILE A 517 10.34 9.84 18.74
C ILE A 517 11.30 11.03 18.87
N ARG A 518 11.61 11.71 17.75
CA ARG A 518 12.46 12.91 17.75
C ARG A 518 11.72 14.11 17.16
N ILE A 519 11.52 15.15 17.97
CA ILE A 519 10.86 16.39 17.58
C ILE A 519 11.91 17.47 17.30
N ARG A 520 11.84 18.09 16.12
CA ARG A 520 12.67 19.24 15.73
C ARG A 520 11.89 20.53 15.53
N SER A 521 10.61 20.47 15.20
CA SER A 521 9.71 21.63 15.04
C SER A 521 9.05 22.06 16.36
N SER A 522 8.51 23.28 16.39
CA SER A 522 7.72 23.82 17.51
C SER A 522 6.21 23.53 17.33
N ALA A 523 5.43 23.63 18.40
CA ALA A 523 3.96 23.56 18.41
C ALA A 523 3.36 22.29 17.77
N ASN A 524 3.86 21.11 18.12
CA ASN A 524 3.27 19.81 17.75
C ASN A 524 2.57 19.17 18.96
N THR A 525 1.62 18.28 18.71
CA THR A 525 1.00 17.43 19.73
C THR A 525 1.48 15.99 19.53
N VAL A 526 1.96 15.37 20.61
CA VAL A 526 2.35 13.97 20.67
C VAL A 526 1.51 13.30 21.75
N SER A 527 0.54 12.47 21.37
CA SER A 527 -0.50 11.96 22.27
C SER A 527 -0.71 10.45 22.22
N GLU A 528 -0.92 9.78 23.35
CA GLU A 528 -1.45 8.40 23.37
C GLU A 528 -0.57 7.37 22.60
N ASN A 529 0.71 7.68 22.38
CA ASN A 529 1.67 6.79 21.73
C ASN A 529 2.35 5.89 22.76
N VAL A 530 2.70 4.66 22.36
CA VAL A 530 3.59 3.76 23.11
C VAL A 530 5.01 3.94 22.60
N SER A 531 5.97 4.14 23.50
CA SER A 531 7.38 4.37 23.20
C SER A 531 8.27 3.56 24.15
N THR A 532 8.75 2.40 23.69
CA THR A 532 9.48 1.42 24.52
C THR A 532 10.79 0.93 23.92
N GLY A 533 11.67 0.37 24.75
CA GLY A 533 12.85 -0.39 24.31
C GLY A 533 13.98 0.39 23.63
N ALA A 534 13.96 1.73 23.58
CA ALA A 534 14.98 2.51 22.87
C ALA A 534 16.38 2.31 23.48
N THR A 535 17.31 1.64 22.78
CA THR A 535 18.63 1.28 23.34
C THR A 535 19.71 2.33 23.07
N GLY A 536 20.47 2.77 24.07
CA GLY A 536 21.44 3.87 23.96
C GLY A 536 22.78 3.59 24.63
N THR A 537 23.82 4.33 24.20
CA THR A 537 25.17 4.29 24.80
C THR A 537 25.75 5.68 25.09
N THR A 538 25.01 6.74 24.81
CA THR A 538 25.30 8.15 25.13
C THR A 538 24.04 8.82 25.70
N PRO A 539 24.13 9.90 26.51
CA PRO A 539 22.94 10.54 27.11
C PRO A 539 21.89 10.94 26.06
N ALA A 540 22.33 11.55 24.97
CA ALA A 540 21.51 11.91 23.82
C ALA A 540 21.07 10.70 22.94
N SER A 541 20.98 9.47 23.47
CA SER A 541 20.55 8.28 22.73
C SER A 541 19.72 7.31 23.58
N GLY A 542 18.66 6.73 23.00
CA GLY A 542 17.75 5.82 23.69
C GLY A 542 16.65 6.52 24.48
N PHE A 543 16.26 7.75 24.08
CA PHE A 543 15.13 8.49 24.66
C PHE A 543 13.77 7.98 24.13
N GLY A 544 12.71 8.22 24.90
CA GLY A 544 11.32 7.95 24.49
C GLY A 544 10.79 8.99 23.51
N VAL A 545 10.71 10.25 23.94
CA VAL A 545 10.53 11.44 23.10
C VAL A 545 11.68 12.40 23.38
N GLY A 546 12.54 12.66 22.41
CA GLY A 546 13.58 13.68 22.50
C GLY A 546 13.20 14.91 21.71
N VAL A 547 13.50 16.10 22.22
CA VAL A 547 13.16 17.38 21.59
C VAL A 547 14.44 18.18 21.31
N ASP A 548 14.50 18.89 20.19
CA ASP A 548 15.66 19.76 19.88
C ASP A 548 15.59 21.08 20.65
N ALA A 549 16.75 21.51 21.19
CA ALA A 549 16.91 22.52 22.25
C ALA A 549 16.45 23.98 21.94
N SER A 550 15.76 24.19 20.83
CA SER A 550 15.14 25.47 20.45
C SER A 550 13.70 25.33 19.98
N ALA A 551 13.16 24.11 19.93
CA ALA A 551 11.76 23.83 19.66
C ALA A 551 10.92 24.02 20.92
N THR A 552 9.71 24.58 20.78
CA THR A 552 8.88 25.03 21.92
C THR A 552 7.40 24.73 21.72
N GLY A 553 6.61 24.72 22.79
CA GLY A 553 5.16 24.50 22.72
C GLY A 553 4.76 23.09 22.28
N ASN A 554 5.65 22.09 22.41
CA ASN A 554 5.35 20.72 21.99
C ASN A 554 4.64 19.97 23.14
N GLU A 555 3.33 19.75 22.98
CA GLU A 555 2.48 19.07 23.96
C GLU A 555 2.68 17.56 23.90
N ILE A 556 3.26 16.97 24.95
CA ILE A 556 3.53 15.53 25.04
C ILE A 556 2.63 14.96 26.14
N THR A 557 1.57 14.24 25.78
CA THR A 557 0.46 13.90 26.70
C THR A 557 -0.05 12.48 26.56
N ARG A 558 -0.44 11.82 27.66
CA ARG A 558 -0.98 10.45 27.69
C ARG A 558 -0.12 9.37 27.00
N ASN A 559 1.14 9.64 26.69
CA ASN A 559 2.04 8.65 26.06
C ASN A 559 2.56 7.67 27.12
N GLU A 560 2.74 6.42 26.73
CA GLU A 560 3.30 5.37 27.60
C GLU A 560 4.76 5.09 27.25
N PHE A 561 5.60 5.06 28.27
CA PHE A 561 7.05 4.93 28.19
C PHE A 561 7.54 3.83 29.11
N GLY A 562 8.40 2.93 28.62
CA GLY A 562 9.01 1.91 29.47
C GLY A 562 10.23 1.24 28.83
N GLY A 563 11.27 1.02 29.62
CA GLY A 563 12.48 0.29 29.19
C GLY A 563 13.34 1.01 28.15
N ASN A 564 13.16 2.32 28.00
CA ASN A 564 14.05 3.19 27.21
C ASN A 564 15.33 3.47 28.00
N ALA A 565 16.49 3.55 27.33
CA ALA A 565 17.78 3.66 28.00
C ALA A 565 18.04 5.04 28.64
N ALA A 566 17.53 6.11 28.03
CA ALA A 566 17.64 7.50 28.50
C ALA A 566 16.27 8.05 28.97
N ASN A 567 16.13 9.37 29.11
CA ASN A 567 14.89 9.98 29.61
C ASN A 567 13.67 9.60 28.73
N ALA A 568 12.52 9.37 29.38
CA ALA A 568 11.25 9.13 28.70
C ALA A 568 10.81 10.35 27.87
N ILE A 569 11.02 11.56 28.40
CA ILE A 569 11.01 12.83 27.67
C ILE A 569 12.36 13.51 27.91
N ASP A 570 13.06 13.88 26.84
CA ASP A 570 14.40 14.51 26.81
C ASP A 570 14.29 15.94 26.24
N LEU A 571 14.66 16.96 27.04
CA LEU A 571 14.58 18.38 26.65
C LEU A 571 15.93 19.10 26.50
N ASP A 572 16.99 18.65 27.18
CA ASP A 572 18.32 19.27 27.17
C ASP A 572 19.41 18.44 26.46
N ARG A 573 19.18 17.12 26.28
CA ARG A 573 20.07 16.09 25.71
C ARG A 573 21.23 15.63 26.59
N ASP A 574 21.43 16.21 27.78
CA ASP A 574 22.54 15.85 28.69
C ASP A 574 22.29 16.09 30.19
N GLY A 575 21.03 16.10 30.64
CA GLY A 575 20.69 16.18 32.06
C GLY A 575 19.20 16.02 32.37
N VAL A 576 18.68 16.99 33.14
CA VAL A 576 17.25 17.17 33.41
C VAL A 576 16.94 18.63 33.75
N SER A 577 15.78 19.11 33.31
CA SER A 577 15.23 20.43 33.60
C SER A 577 14.81 20.53 35.09
N LEU A 578 15.74 20.93 35.98
CA LEU A 578 15.44 21.15 37.40
C LEU A 578 14.81 22.53 37.68
N ASN A 579 14.37 22.78 38.92
CA ASN A 579 14.04 24.13 39.38
C ASN A 579 15.25 24.69 40.17
N SER A 580 15.95 25.69 39.63
CA SER A 580 17.25 26.12 40.18
C SER A 580 17.10 26.98 41.45
N PRO A 581 17.75 26.62 42.59
CA PRO A 581 17.59 27.33 43.85
C PRO A 581 18.18 28.76 43.88
N ASP A 582 19.06 29.10 42.94
CA ASP A 582 19.70 30.43 42.87
C ASP A 582 18.75 31.54 42.36
N THR A 583 17.59 31.19 41.79
CA THR A 583 16.58 32.13 41.29
C THR A 583 15.17 31.67 41.61
N ALA A 584 14.67 32.06 42.78
CA ALA A 584 13.27 31.83 43.19
C ALA A 584 12.29 32.34 42.12
N GLY A 585 11.52 31.42 41.51
CA GLY A 585 10.53 31.70 40.46
C GLY A 585 11.04 31.58 39.02
N SER A 586 12.32 31.27 38.77
CA SER A 586 12.81 31.07 37.40
C SER A 586 12.44 29.70 36.85
N CYS A 587 11.26 29.63 36.23
CA CYS A 587 10.68 28.41 35.67
C CYS A 587 11.35 27.96 34.35
N THR A 588 12.36 28.70 33.90
CA THR A 588 13.34 28.34 32.88
C THR A 588 14.70 28.24 33.57
N ALA A 589 15.29 27.04 33.65
CA ALA A 589 16.33 26.75 34.63
C ALA A 589 17.74 26.48 34.08
N ALA A 590 18.16 27.26 33.07
CA ALA A 590 19.57 27.37 32.73
C ALA A 590 19.89 28.73 32.08
N ALA A 591 21.17 29.10 32.06
CA ALA A 591 21.67 30.17 31.19
C ALA A 591 21.90 29.68 29.73
N THR A 592 21.38 28.50 29.38
CA THR A 592 21.49 27.83 28.08
C THR A 592 20.11 27.50 27.52
N SER A 593 20.00 27.44 26.19
CA SER A 593 18.78 27.06 25.48
C SER A 593 18.47 25.57 25.65
N GLY A 594 17.24 25.25 26.08
CA GLY A 594 16.68 23.90 26.13
C GLY A 594 15.27 23.87 25.54
N ALA A 595 14.81 22.69 25.14
CA ALA A 595 13.53 22.51 24.47
C ALA A 595 12.33 22.77 25.39
N ASN A 596 11.16 23.08 24.83
CA ASN A 596 9.96 23.50 25.58
C ASN A 596 10.27 24.61 26.60
N ASN A 597 11.11 25.56 26.19
CA ASN A 597 11.65 26.66 26.99
C ASN A 597 12.45 26.24 28.25
N ASN A 598 12.92 25.00 28.30
CA ASN A 598 13.58 24.39 29.47
C ASN A 598 12.70 24.48 30.75
N ILE A 599 11.40 24.16 30.59
CA ILE A 599 10.42 24.11 31.67
C ILE A 599 10.79 23.06 32.72
N ALA A 600 10.93 23.50 33.97
CA ALA A 600 11.36 22.62 35.06
C ALA A 600 10.37 21.47 35.34
N ARG A 601 10.90 20.26 35.54
CA ARG A 601 10.14 19.09 36.01
C ARG A 601 9.50 19.37 37.37
N ALA A 602 8.27 18.91 37.55
CA ALA A 602 7.61 18.94 38.85
C ALA A 602 8.23 17.94 39.84
N LEU A 603 7.97 18.14 41.13
CA LEU A 603 8.39 17.24 42.19
C LEU A 603 7.17 16.79 43.01
N ILE A 604 7.00 15.47 43.14
CA ILE A 604 6.03 14.87 44.05
C ILE A 604 6.59 15.03 45.48
N VAL A 605 5.78 15.54 46.41
CA VAL A 605 6.18 15.72 47.83
C VAL A 605 5.34 14.88 48.80
N ALA A 606 4.18 14.42 48.36
CA ALA A 606 3.32 13.49 49.09
C ALA A 606 2.56 12.58 48.11
N VAL A 607 2.44 11.30 48.43
CA VAL A 607 1.58 10.37 47.71
C VAL A 607 1.10 9.26 48.65
N THR A 608 -0.17 8.86 48.55
CA THR A 608 -0.76 7.77 49.33
C THR A 608 -1.76 6.99 48.49
N ILE A 609 -1.84 5.67 48.70
CA ILE A 609 -2.93 4.86 48.15
C ILE A 609 -3.72 4.22 49.28
N ASP A 610 -5.04 4.38 49.26
CA ASP A 610 -5.91 3.84 50.29
C ASP A 610 -6.35 2.38 50.01
N GLY A 611 -7.00 1.76 50.99
CA GLY A 611 -7.52 0.40 50.87
C GLY A 611 -8.69 0.22 49.90
N SER A 612 -9.16 1.29 49.24
CA SER A 612 -10.15 1.26 48.16
C SER A 612 -9.54 1.42 46.76
N GLY A 613 -8.24 1.71 46.67
CA GLY A 613 -7.57 2.07 45.41
C GLY A 613 -7.69 3.54 45.03
N THR A 614 -7.99 4.41 46.00
CA THR A 614 -7.94 5.87 45.81
C THR A 614 -6.49 6.34 45.96
N LEU A 615 -5.97 7.01 44.93
CA LEU A 615 -4.62 7.57 44.87
C LEU A 615 -4.69 9.08 45.14
N ASP A 616 -4.17 9.53 46.27
CA ASP A 616 -3.98 10.95 46.56
C ASP A 616 -2.52 11.36 46.28
N ILE A 617 -2.32 12.48 45.60
CA ILE A 617 -1.00 13.00 45.23
C ILE A 617 -0.91 14.50 45.50
N GLY A 618 0.27 14.97 45.94
CA GLY A 618 0.59 16.38 46.12
C GLY A 618 2.05 16.69 45.79
N GLY A 619 2.30 17.88 45.24
CA GLY A 619 3.63 18.26 44.76
C GLY A 619 3.80 19.75 44.47
N VAL A 620 4.99 20.07 43.97
CA VAL A 620 5.40 21.42 43.57
C VAL A 620 5.79 21.46 42.10
N LEU A 621 5.63 22.62 41.47
CA LEU A 621 5.96 22.88 40.07
C LEU A 621 6.44 24.32 39.88
N CYS A 622 6.55 24.73 38.61
CA CYS A 622 6.78 26.10 38.20
C CYS A 622 5.74 27.11 38.76
N ASP A 623 6.19 28.30 39.14
CA ASP A 623 5.38 29.42 39.63
C ASP A 623 5.69 30.73 38.88
N ASP A 624 5.50 30.75 37.56
CA ASP A 624 5.69 31.92 36.68
C ASP A 624 4.37 32.63 36.30
N ALA A 625 3.35 32.49 37.15
CA ALA A 625 1.96 32.94 36.93
C ALA A 625 1.22 32.30 35.74
N SER A 626 1.80 31.30 35.06
CA SER A 626 1.11 30.49 34.04
C SER A 626 0.13 29.47 34.63
N THR A 627 -0.73 28.94 33.77
CA THR A 627 -1.66 27.85 34.08
C THR A 627 -1.15 26.53 33.51
N TYR A 628 -1.16 25.48 34.31
CA TYR A 628 -0.67 24.15 33.96
C TYR A 628 -1.74 23.06 34.01
N ARG A 629 -1.48 21.98 33.25
CA ARG A 629 -2.05 20.65 33.44
C ARG A 629 -0.95 19.76 34.01
N VAL A 630 -1.21 19.12 35.15
CA VAL A 630 -0.31 18.11 35.75
C VAL A 630 -0.87 16.76 35.35
N GLU A 631 -0.09 15.92 34.67
CA GLU A 631 -0.51 14.56 34.30
C GLU A 631 0.20 13.54 35.18
N VAL A 632 -0.53 12.53 35.65
CA VAL A 632 -0.08 11.54 36.64
C VAL A 632 0.01 10.17 35.99
N TYR A 633 1.12 9.48 36.20
CA TYR A 633 1.42 8.20 35.57
C TYR A 633 1.79 7.12 36.59
N GLY A 634 1.36 5.88 36.31
CA GLY A 634 1.89 4.68 36.92
C GLY A 634 3.22 4.31 36.26
N VAL A 635 4.10 3.62 37.01
CA VAL A 635 5.48 3.36 36.59
C VAL A 635 5.85 1.89 36.82
N GLY A 636 6.12 1.17 35.72
CA GLY A 636 6.36 -0.27 35.70
C GLY A 636 7.73 -0.71 36.22
N GLY A 637 8.69 0.20 36.39
CA GLY A 637 9.99 -0.11 36.99
C GLY A 637 10.81 1.14 37.36
N PRO A 638 11.96 0.96 38.01
CA PRO A 638 12.92 2.05 38.16
C PRO A 638 13.49 2.43 36.79
N SER A 639 13.28 3.68 36.38
CA SER A 639 13.81 4.24 35.13
C SER A 639 15.35 4.16 35.05
N THR A 640 15.90 4.17 33.83
CA THR A 640 17.36 4.27 33.60
C THR A 640 17.85 5.66 33.19
N GLY A 641 16.93 6.62 32.97
CA GLY A 641 17.22 8.00 32.56
C GLY A 641 18.17 8.77 33.49
N ASP A 642 18.51 10.00 33.11
CA ASP A 642 19.59 10.78 33.71
C ASP A 642 19.30 11.25 35.14
N ILE A 643 20.37 11.65 35.85
CA ILE A 643 20.33 12.05 37.26
C ILE A 643 20.60 13.56 37.33
N GLY A 644 19.68 14.31 37.92
CA GLY A 644 19.82 15.75 38.10
C GLY A 644 20.92 16.13 39.09
N THR A 645 21.27 17.41 39.12
CA THR A 645 22.18 17.97 40.14
C THR A 645 21.56 17.98 41.56
N ASP A 646 20.25 17.70 41.68
CA ASP A 646 19.55 17.34 42.90
C ASP A 646 19.82 15.90 43.39
N GLY A 647 20.50 15.09 42.57
CA GLY A 647 20.78 13.67 42.82
C GLY A 647 19.61 12.74 42.51
N LEU A 648 18.52 13.24 41.91
CA LEU A 648 17.30 12.47 41.65
C LEU A 648 17.17 12.13 40.16
N ARG A 649 16.86 10.86 39.87
CA ARG A 649 16.72 10.34 38.50
C ARG A 649 15.45 10.88 37.83
N ALA A 650 15.50 11.12 36.52
CA ALA A 650 14.33 11.35 35.67
C ALA A 650 13.34 10.19 35.76
N GLY A 651 12.04 10.47 35.73
CA GLY A 651 11.02 9.43 35.70
C GLY A 651 10.75 8.84 34.31
N GLU A 652 9.89 7.83 34.29
CA GLU A 652 9.14 7.36 33.11
C GLU A 652 7.65 7.35 33.46
N GLY A 653 6.78 6.89 32.56
CA GLY A 653 5.35 6.72 32.83
C GLY A 653 4.77 5.64 31.93
N THR A 654 4.51 4.45 32.49
CA THR A 654 4.04 3.28 31.74
C THR A 654 2.53 3.19 31.60
N SER A 655 1.77 4.01 32.32
CA SER A 655 0.30 4.10 32.18
C SER A 655 -0.24 5.44 32.66
N TYR A 656 -1.18 6.03 31.93
CA TYR A 656 -1.81 7.31 32.29
C TYR A 656 -2.95 7.11 33.30
N LEU A 657 -2.90 7.82 34.44
CA LEU A 657 -3.86 7.68 35.55
C LEU A 657 -4.86 8.84 35.64
N GLY A 658 -4.54 9.99 35.03
CA GLY A 658 -5.38 11.18 35.05
C GLY A 658 -4.58 12.49 35.01
N ALA A 659 -5.30 13.61 35.09
CA ALA A 659 -4.71 14.93 35.10
C ALA A 659 -5.41 15.92 36.04
N ILE A 660 -4.64 16.84 36.62
CA ILE A 660 -5.10 18.03 37.33
C ILE A 660 -5.04 19.21 36.35
N SER A 661 -6.16 19.85 36.06
CA SER A 661 -6.24 20.99 35.13
C SER A 661 -6.41 22.31 35.87
N GLY A 662 -5.84 23.39 35.33
CA GLY A 662 -6.01 24.74 35.90
C GLY A 662 -5.05 25.07 37.04
N VAL A 663 -3.94 24.35 37.15
CA VAL A 663 -2.97 24.48 38.24
C VAL A 663 -2.19 25.79 38.12
N THR A 664 -2.07 26.53 39.22
CA THR A 664 -1.40 27.84 39.34
C THR A 664 -0.81 27.97 40.75
N GLY A 665 0.16 28.86 40.98
CA GLY A 665 0.70 29.10 42.33
C GLY A 665 1.68 28.02 42.84
N GLY A 666 2.51 27.47 41.95
CA GLY A 666 3.64 26.59 42.28
C GLY A 666 3.34 25.24 42.94
N THR A 667 2.07 24.91 43.20
CA THR A 667 1.67 23.72 43.98
C THR A 667 0.49 23.00 43.34
N PHE A 668 0.42 21.68 43.54
CA PHE A 668 -0.70 20.85 43.08
C PHE A 668 -1.12 19.82 44.13
N THR A 669 -2.41 19.49 44.14
CA THR A 669 -2.99 18.32 44.82
C THR A 669 -4.09 17.72 43.96
N GLY A 670 -4.25 16.39 44.01
CA GLY A 670 -5.29 15.68 43.24
C GLY A 670 -5.56 14.28 43.78
N THR A 671 -6.74 13.77 43.42
CA THR A 671 -7.26 12.46 43.84
C THR A 671 -7.68 11.68 42.60
N PHE A 672 -7.20 10.45 42.45
CA PHE A 672 -7.31 9.62 41.25
C PHE A 672 -7.73 8.19 41.59
N SER A 673 -8.11 7.42 40.57
CA SER A 673 -8.27 5.98 40.70
C SER A 673 -6.91 5.31 40.46
N GLY A 674 -6.28 4.81 41.53
CA GLY A 674 -5.08 3.96 41.47
C GLY A 674 -5.39 2.53 41.04
N THR A 675 -6.32 2.34 40.09
CA THR A 675 -6.69 1.00 39.61
C THR A 675 -5.49 0.35 38.92
N GLY A 676 -5.03 -0.77 39.45
CA GLY A 676 -3.83 -1.47 38.98
C GLY A 676 -2.55 -1.15 39.77
N LEU A 677 -2.58 -0.17 40.69
CA LEU A 677 -1.50 0.11 41.64
C LEU A 677 -1.72 -0.61 42.98
N ALA A 678 -0.61 -0.90 43.67
CA ALA A 678 -0.56 -1.45 45.02
C ALA A 678 0.40 -0.64 45.93
N PRO A 679 0.27 -0.73 47.27
CA PRO A 679 1.19 -0.08 48.20
C PRO A 679 2.64 -0.53 48.00
N GLY A 680 3.48 0.38 47.51
CA GLY A 680 4.89 0.13 47.16
C GLY A 680 5.22 0.36 45.67
N ASP A 681 4.20 0.47 44.81
CA ASP A 681 4.40 0.80 43.39
C ASP A 681 4.82 2.27 43.20
N LEU A 682 5.35 2.56 42.01
CA LEU A 682 5.92 3.85 41.64
C LEU A 682 4.90 4.71 40.88
N VAL A 683 4.98 6.03 41.10
CA VAL A 683 4.30 7.05 40.30
C VAL A 683 5.25 8.17 39.88
N SER A 684 4.88 8.88 38.83
CA SER A 684 5.55 10.07 38.31
C SER A 684 4.54 11.11 37.81
N VAL A 685 4.99 12.34 37.54
CA VAL A 685 4.20 13.40 36.90
C VAL A 685 4.99 14.15 35.84
N ILE A 686 4.27 14.71 34.85
CA ILE A 686 4.75 15.78 33.96
C ILE A 686 3.87 17.02 34.12
N VAL A 687 4.38 18.19 33.73
CA VAL A 687 3.58 19.42 33.64
C VAL A 687 3.55 19.97 32.23
N ILE A 688 2.37 20.40 31.80
CA ILE A 688 2.09 20.93 30.46
C ILE A 688 1.54 22.34 30.62
N ARG A 689 2.17 23.34 29.99
CA ARG A 689 1.76 24.75 30.06
C ARG A 689 0.51 24.96 29.19
N THR A 690 -0.64 25.20 29.82
CA THR A 690 -1.95 25.37 29.13
C THR A 690 -2.32 26.83 28.88
N ALA A 691 -1.78 27.78 29.64
CA ALA A 691 -1.86 29.22 29.35
C ALA A 691 -0.61 29.93 29.88
N THR A 692 -0.07 30.88 29.11
CA THR A 692 1.13 31.65 29.46
C THR A 692 0.81 32.86 30.34
N GLY A 693 1.37 32.90 31.56
CA GLY A 693 1.44 34.10 32.42
C GLY A 693 2.84 34.72 32.48
N GLY A 694 3.87 33.96 32.11
CA GLY A 694 5.28 34.37 32.08
C GLY A 694 5.98 33.98 30.79
N VAL A 695 7.26 33.61 30.88
CA VAL A 695 8.06 33.13 29.73
C VAL A 695 7.70 31.68 29.40
N GLY A 696 7.42 31.41 28.12
CA GLY A 696 7.11 30.08 27.61
C GLY A 696 6.12 30.11 26.45
N ALA A 697 5.71 28.93 25.99
CA ALA A 697 4.70 28.70 24.97
C ALA A 697 3.62 27.73 25.48
N VAL A 698 2.37 27.89 25.03
CA VAL A 698 1.32 26.89 25.27
C VAL A 698 1.75 25.57 24.62
N GLY A 699 1.55 24.46 25.33
CA GLY A 699 2.05 23.14 24.98
C GLY A 699 3.41 22.79 25.57
N ASP A 700 4.18 23.75 26.13
CA ASP A 700 5.48 23.43 26.77
C ASP A 700 5.29 22.34 27.83
N THR A 701 5.84 21.16 27.55
CA THR A 701 5.77 19.98 28.40
C THR A 701 7.13 19.71 29.04
N SER A 702 7.14 19.46 30.35
CA SER A 702 8.33 19.09 31.11
C SER A 702 8.73 17.63 30.90
N GLU A 703 9.96 17.33 31.28
CA GLU A 703 10.35 15.96 31.60
C GLU A 703 9.59 15.43 32.83
N PHE A 704 9.69 14.12 33.05
CA PHE A 704 9.09 13.46 34.21
C PHE A 704 9.77 13.83 35.53
N SER A 705 8.94 14.02 36.56
CA SER A 705 9.39 14.04 37.96
C SER A 705 10.18 12.78 38.31
N PRO A 706 11.05 12.82 39.32
CA PRO A 706 11.58 11.61 39.93
C PRO A 706 10.46 10.65 40.35
N THR A 707 10.72 9.34 40.21
CA THR A 707 9.82 8.28 40.68
C THR A 707 9.89 8.17 42.20
N LEU A 708 8.74 8.18 42.90
CA LEU A 708 8.70 8.24 44.37
C LEU A 708 8.14 6.95 45.01
N VAL A 709 8.72 6.57 46.15
CA VAL A 709 8.29 5.48 47.06
C VAL A 709 8.22 6.06 48.48
N PRO A 710 7.26 5.66 49.34
CA PRO A 710 6.18 4.70 49.13
C PRO A 710 4.79 5.33 49.01
N LEU A 711 3.88 4.64 48.32
CA LEU A 711 2.44 4.80 48.49
C LEU A 711 2.04 4.31 49.90
N GLU A 712 2.03 5.20 50.89
CA GLU A 712 1.60 4.84 52.25
C GLU A 712 0.08 4.60 52.32
N VAL A 713 -0.32 3.62 53.13
CA VAL A 713 -1.73 3.42 53.49
C VAL A 713 -2.10 4.46 54.56
N PRO A 714 -3.18 5.25 54.37
CA PRO A 714 -3.54 6.29 55.32
C PRO A 714 -3.79 5.72 56.72
N ALA A 715 -3.05 6.25 57.70
CA ALA A 715 -3.09 5.76 59.08
C ALA A 715 -4.44 6.06 59.73
N PHE A 716 -5.33 5.06 59.79
CA PHE A 716 -6.62 5.15 60.47
C PHE A 716 -6.45 5.66 61.91
N PRO A 717 -7.04 6.82 62.28
CA PRO A 717 -7.01 7.28 63.66
C PRO A 717 -7.85 6.34 64.52
N ILE A 718 -7.19 5.55 65.37
CA ILE A 718 -7.88 4.65 66.31
C ILE A 718 -8.60 5.52 67.35
N ALA A 719 -9.90 5.76 67.12
CA ALA A 719 -10.82 6.44 68.03
C ALA A 719 -11.16 5.57 69.26
N GLY A 720 -10.12 5.13 69.99
CA GLY A 720 -10.24 4.28 71.16
C GLY A 720 -10.76 5.05 72.35
N HIS A 721 -12.04 4.85 72.69
CA HIS A 721 -12.58 5.27 73.98
C HIS A 721 -11.77 4.64 75.13
N LEU A 722 -11.01 5.45 75.86
CA LEU A 722 -10.23 5.03 77.03
C LEU A 722 -11.16 4.73 78.22
N GLY A 723 -11.72 3.51 78.25
CA GLY A 723 -12.29 2.93 79.46
C GLY A 723 -11.20 2.60 80.47
N HIS A 724 -11.25 3.19 81.67
CA HIS A 724 -10.21 3.00 82.70
C HIS A 724 -10.19 1.57 83.28
N GLY A 725 -9.01 0.94 83.26
CA GLY A 725 -8.69 -0.28 84.00
C GLY A 725 -7.16 -0.42 84.17
N PRO A 726 -6.62 -0.62 85.38
CA PRO A 726 -5.17 -0.52 85.63
C PRO A 726 -4.40 -1.86 85.54
N MET A 727 -3.07 -1.72 85.49
CA MET A 727 -2.00 -2.73 85.53
C MET A 727 -1.66 -3.44 84.20
N GLY A 728 -0.37 -3.45 83.84
CA GLY A 728 0.17 -4.20 82.70
C GLY A 728 1.17 -3.45 81.80
N TRP A 729 2.28 -2.93 82.35
CA TRP A 729 3.37 -2.43 81.50
C TRP A 729 4.12 -3.61 80.84
N LEU A 730 3.99 -3.74 79.52
CA LEU A 730 4.96 -4.47 78.68
C LEU A 730 5.12 -3.70 77.35
N THR A 731 6.37 -3.43 76.98
CA THR A 731 6.73 -2.43 75.97
C THR A 731 6.87 -3.01 74.55
N ALA A 732 6.89 -2.11 73.56
CA ALA A 732 6.77 -2.38 72.12
C ALA A 732 7.83 -3.30 71.46
N ALA A 733 8.75 -3.91 72.22
CA ALA A 733 9.83 -4.76 71.69
C ALA A 733 9.32 -6.05 71.00
N MET A 734 8.10 -6.51 71.31
CA MET A 734 7.59 -7.81 70.85
C MET A 734 6.99 -7.80 69.43
N LEU A 735 6.59 -6.63 68.90
CA LEU A 735 5.98 -6.52 67.57
C LEU A 735 7.03 -6.63 66.44
N LEU A 736 8.26 -6.18 66.70
CA LEU A 736 9.36 -6.16 65.72
C LEU A 736 9.84 -7.57 65.33
N ALA A 737 9.66 -8.57 66.20
CA ALA A 737 10.08 -9.95 65.97
C ALA A 737 9.19 -10.72 64.97
N LEU A 738 7.92 -10.32 64.81
CA LEU A 738 6.97 -11.00 63.94
C LEU A 738 7.12 -10.59 62.46
N VAL A 739 7.62 -9.37 62.20
CA VAL A 739 7.82 -8.85 60.83
C VAL A 739 9.07 -9.48 60.18
N LEU A 740 10.16 -9.68 60.91
CA LEU A 740 11.39 -10.27 60.37
C LEU A 740 11.33 -11.79 60.09
N THR A 741 10.28 -12.48 60.54
CA THR A 741 10.18 -13.95 60.39
C THR A 741 9.40 -14.40 59.15
N LEU A 742 8.60 -13.54 58.50
CA LEU A 742 7.93 -13.88 57.24
C LEU A 742 8.81 -13.64 56.00
N SER A 743 9.72 -12.67 56.04
CA SER A 743 10.56 -12.29 54.88
C SER A 743 11.56 -13.37 54.45
N HIS A 744 11.90 -14.34 55.31
CA HIS A 744 12.80 -15.45 54.99
C HIS A 744 12.12 -16.68 54.37
N ALA A 745 10.79 -16.69 54.25
CA ALA A 745 10.03 -17.88 53.80
C ALA A 745 9.86 -18.02 52.27
N ARG A 746 10.10 -16.96 51.47
CA ARG A 746 9.82 -16.96 50.02
C ARG A 746 11.04 -17.22 49.11
N ALA A 747 12.26 -17.22 49.65
CA ALA A 747 13.50 -17.30 48.87
C ALA A 747 14.15 -18.70 48.83
N ARG A 748 13.39 -19.77 48.53
CA ARG A 748 13.96 -21.15 48.39
C ARG A 748 13.07 -22.13 47.61
N ARG A 749 12.79 -21.89 46.31
CA ARG A 749 12.09 -22.90 45.47
C ARG A 749 12.33 -22.84 43.95
N ALA A 750 13.58 -22.67 43.49
CA ALA A 750 13.93 -22.83 42.07
C ALA A 750 15.43 -23.17 41.86
N SER A 751 15.83 -24.43 42.09
CA SER A 751 17.05 -25.05 41.53
C SER A 751 17.19 -26.51 41.98
N ALA A 752 17.03 -27.45 41.06
CA ALA A 752 17.48 -28.84 41.21
C ALA A 752 18.37 -29.17 39.99
N PRO A 753 19.64 -29.57 40.18
CA PRO A 753 20.53 -29.83 39.06
C PRO A 753 20.21 -31.18 38.41
N VAL A 754 20.01 -31.18 37.09
CA VAL A 754 19.91 -32.40 36.29
C VAL A 754 21.32 -32.90 35.99
N GLY A 755 21.63 -34.15 36.39
CA GLY A 755 22.87 -34.81 36.05
C GLY A 755 22.87 -35.34 34.60
N PRO A 756 24.05 -35.47 33.95
CA PRO A 756 24.13 -35.87 32.55
C PRO A 756 23.88 -37.37 32.35
N ALA A 757 23.21 -37.72 31.26
CA ALA A 757 23.13 -39.07 30.71
C ALA A 757 23.40 -39.00 29.20
N ALA A 758 24.08 -40.01 28.65
CA ALA A 758 24.61 -39.97 27.29
C ALA A 758 23.97 -41.00 26.36
N ALA A 759 24.03 -40.69 25.06
CA ALA A 759 23.97 -41.60 23.91
C ALA A 759 22.74 -42.52 23.77
N ARG A 760 21.88 -42.17 22.80
CA ARG A 760 21.80 -42.96 21.56
C ARG A 760 21.42 -42.11 20.36
#